data_AF-A0A6P8AWC0-F1
#
_entry.id   AF-A0A6P8AWC0-F1
#
_cell.length_a   1.000
_cell.length_b   1.000
_cell.length_c   1.000
_cell.angle_alpha   90.00
_cell.angle_beta   90.00
_cell.angle_gamma   90.00
#
_symmetry.space_group_name_H-M   'P 1'
#
loop_
_entity.id
_entity.type
_entity.pdbx_description
1 polymer ?
#
loop_
_entity_poly.entity_id
_entity_poly.type
_entity_poly.pdbx_seq_one_letter_code
_entity_poly.pdbx_strand_id
1 'polypeptide(L)'
;MTAPTIDLSTITSAEQVFTSPSNTLPQIRAIHKALHAQIDDRATRLRTQVGTSYRDLLGTADAIVRMRRDMAEVQAVLGRMGGRCGRAVVGAKAEGLQRFVGLGEYEPGKDDDDDDDDDDDEDGGDADALLRAKGRMLSVAARARLLDACALAARRVLRTGEAKRGDRLLVAAKVLLLSRLVGKSLSEGGEAVDPQVRASIDASWKSLRRRIEKVLEVVDEDLVGRDDVVKALCAYSLATNAGCREVLGFFLRVRARAMTLAFALDEDAEHEGDGDQSSKAALTCLRLFTRTMLDVQALMPTKLVEALKGLKKKAILEDEALLKLEGLRLDLSARWCGDEIRYYKPYIRHDDIEGKQAKEMLTGWAERGGETLIKGLERTLTRLHDLGAVLELRSSVLQCWIRDGGRIRGYDPAVMLDQLRTAINTYTLEMLAGKVHKLRLVGSEMSATLDGWRAGVTDEQRGLWDDEGMDLNLSGGAALFAQDVVSRLYGRNDAVSKAVNCYESWHQVVKEVDERVKVLRKQRWDNDADEIEDEETIEQRQQILSSEDPQTLQDQLSKSLETAFRELDEQIAGLWKAQQDGQNRGHVAMYLTRVIRDIRSRLPDEVGTAKTLGTSLIPQLHEVIVKTVVAAPLEDFTKKALARTSVIGRSLWEGEDPALPSMPSAGVFTFLRALVASMGDAGLDLWSPTAVATLKSYLRGQLREAWLQAVEQHSYSQDKVQEKKGAEIAEEKKPERSEGPDADEEEGAKEDEDKVASTENDQAEAKAALSAEQRKELFTQWLYDVLFLQGGLGTVNGSSEDELKDLEDAMYKQTELDNDAARKQLSKSAQEYWKRTSLLFGFLA
;
A
#
# COMPACT_ATOMS: atom_id res chain seq x y z
N MET A 1 52.58 23.90 -29.64
CA MET A 1 53.42 22.68 -29.70
C MET A 1 52.49 21.49 -29.57
N THR A 2 52.60 20.47 -30.42
CA THR A 2 51.80 19.24 -30.30
C THR A 2 52.30 18.41 -29.13
N ALA A 3 51.39 17.90 -28.30
CA ALA A 3 51.76 16.99 -27.21
C ALA A 3 52.21 15.64 -27.79
N PRO A 4 53.24 14.98 -27.23
CA PRO A 4 53.68 13.68 -27.70
C PRO A 4 52.59 12.63 -27.47
N THR A 5 52.35 11.78 -28.47
CA THR A 5 51.45 10.63 -28.36
C THR A 5 52.07 9.59 -27.43
N ILE A 6 51.54 9.48 -26.20
CA ILE A 6 52.00 8.52 -25.19
C ILE A 6 51.63 7.10 -25.64
N ASP A 7 52.62 6.21 -25.72
CA ASP A 7 52.38 4.81 -26.07
C ASP A 7 51.87 4.02 -24.85
N LEU A 8 50.56 3.78 -24.85
CA LEU A 8 49.83 3.08 -23.79
C LEU A 8 50.22 1.60 -23.65
N SER A 9 50.93 1.00 -24.62
CA SER A 9 51.37 -0.41 -24.54
C SER A 9 52.44 -0.67 -23.46
N THR A 10 53.10 0.40 -22.98
CA THR A 10 54.19 0.34 -22.00
C THR A 10 53.72 0.29 -20.54
N ILE A 11 52.42 0.52 -20.28
CA ILE A 11 51.85 0.59 -18.92
C ILE A 11 51.38 -0.82 -18.51
N THR A 12 52.12 -1.47 -17.61
CA THR A 12 51.82 -2.84 -17.14
C THR A 12 51.13 -2.90 -15.77
N SER A 13 51.15 -1.82 -14.98
CA SER A 13 50.36 -1.67 -13.75
C SER A 13 49.75 -0.26 -13.65
N ALA A 14 48.56 -0.15 -13.06
CA ALA A 14 47.95 1.14 -12.76
C ALA A 14 48.84 2.02 -11.85
N GLU A 15 49.61 1.40 -10.94
CA GLU A 15 50.52 2.08 -10.02
C GLU A 15 51.63 2.84 -10.76
N GLN A 16 52.10 2.34 -11.90
CA GLN A 16 53.13 2.99 -12.72
C GLN A 16 52.64 4.34 -13.28
N VAL A 17 51.33 4.48 -13.52
CA VAL A 17 50.73 5.73 -14.01
C VAL A 17 50.84 6.84 -12.98
N PHE A 18 50.68 6.51 -11.69
CA PHE A 18 50.68 7.47 -10.58
C PHE A 18 52.05 7.67 -9.92
N THR A 19 52.97 6.70 -10.03
CA THR A 19 54.31 6.77 -9.44
C THR A 19 55.38 7.37 -10.37
N SER A 20 55.12 7.45 -11.68
CA SER A 20 56.07 8.04 -12.64
C SER A 20 56.12 9.57 -12.52
N PRO A 21 57.28 10.20 -12.19
CA PRO A 21 57.38 11.65 -11.99
C PRO A 21 57.20 12.48 -13.26
N SER A 22 57.12 11.84 -14.44
CA SER A 22 56.79 12.45 -15.73
C SER A 22 55.30 12.74 -15.94
N ASN A 23 54.42 12.19 -15.11
CA ASN A 23 52.98 12.15 -15.36
C ASN A 23 52.24 13.22 -14.56
N THR A 24 52.11 14.42 -15.12
CA THR A 24 51.29 15.49 -14.53
C THR A 24 49.79 15.15 -14.57
N LEU A 25 48.98 15.75 -13.69
CA LEU A 25 47.55 15.50 -13.60
C LEU A 25 46.78 15.63 -14.94
N PRO A 26 47.09 16.59 -15.84
CA PRO A 26 46.51 16.63 -17.19
C PRO A 26 46.90 15.44 -18.07
N GLN A 27 48.13 14.91 -17.97
CA GLN A 27 48.56 13.72 -18.69
C GLN A 27 47.87 12.46 -18.16
N ILE A 28 47.67 12.35 -16.84
CA ILE A 28 46.88 11.25 -16.24
C ILE A 28 45.44 11.27 -16.76
N ARG A 29 44.80 12.46 -16.86
CA ARG A 29 43.48 12.60 -17.48
C ARG A 29 43.47 12.25 -18.98
N ALA A 30 44.53 12.57 -19.71
CA ALA A 30 44.69 12.20 -21.13
C ALA A 30 44.83 10.67 -21.30
N ILE A 31 45.67 10.02 -20.48
CA ILE A 31 45.83 8.56 -20.41
C ILE A 31 44.49 7.90 -20.09
N HIS A 32 43.78 8.37 -19.07
CA HIS A 32 42.45 7.86 -18.71
C HIS A 32 41.44 7.94 -19.86
N LYS A 33 41.38 9.09 -20.57
CA LYS A 33 40.49 9.29 -21.73
C LYS A 33 40.88 8.39 -22.92
N ALA A 34 42.18 8.23 -23.17
CA ALA A 34 42.68 7.39 -24.25
C ALA A 34 42.50 5.88 -23.96
N LEU A 35 42.63 5.45 -22.69
CA LEU A 35 42.28 4.10 -22.26
C LEU A 35 40.79 3.81 -22.43
N HIS A 36 39.89 4.74 -22.07
CA HIS A 36 38.46 4.58 -22.34
C HIS A 36 38.17 4.44 -23.84
N ALA A 37 38.74 5.31 -24.68
CA ALA A 37 38.59 5.19 -26.13
C ALA A 37 39.12 3.85 -26.69
N GLN A 38 40.22 3.31 -26.15
CA GLN A 38 40.70 1.97 -26.51
C GLN A 38 39.82 0.85 -25.97
N ILE A 39 39.18 1.03 -24.81
CA ILE A 39 38.19 0.07 -24.27
C ILE A 39 36.95 0.06 -25.15
N ASP A 40 36.44 1.21 -25.61
CA ASP A 40 35.28 1.31 -26.49
C ASP A 40 35.57 0.75 -27.90
N ASP A 41 36.75 1.04 -28.47
CA ASP A 41 37.21 0.46 -29.74
C ASP A 41 37.39 -1.07 -29.61
N ARG A 42 38.01 -1.56 -28.53
CA ARG A 42 38.12 -3.01 -28.27
C ARG A 42 36.76 -3.64 -28.00
N ALA A 43 35.84 -2.97 -27.30
CA ALA A 43 34.50 -3.48 -27.01
C ALA A 43 33.60 -3.50 -28.26
N THR A 44 33.77 -2.57 -29.19
CA THR A 44 33.07 -2.58 -30.49
C THR A 44 33.67 -3.60 -31.45
N ARG A 45 35.01 -3.75 -31.52
CA ARG A 45 35.68 -4.85 -32.23
C ARG A 45 35.34 -6.23 -31.65
N LEU A 46 35.24 -6.35 -30.33
CA LEU A 46 34.78 -7.57 -29.68
C LEU A 46 33.29 -7.79 -29.97
N ARG A 47 32.41 -6.78 -29.93
CA ARG A 47 31.00 -6.94 -30.36
C ARG A 47 30.87 -7.40 -31.81
N THR A 48 31.74 -6.97 -32.73
CA THR A 48 31.70 -7.45 -34.12
C THR A 48 32.34 -8.82 -34.31
N GLN A 49 33.47 -9.14 -33.67
CA GLN A 49 34.07 -10.48 -33.69
C GLN A 49 33.21 -11.53 -32.96
N VAL A 50 32.74 -11.21 -31.77
CA VAL A 50 31.78 -12.03 -30.99
C VAL A 50 30.42 -12.06 -31.68
N GLY A 51 30.04 -11.05 -32.47
CA GLY A 51 28.83 -11.08 -33.29
C GLY A 51 28.93 -12.03 -34.48
N THR A 52 30.04 -12.02 -35.22
CA THR A 52 30.25 -12.91 -36.38
C THR A 52 30.59 -14.34 -35.98
N SER A 53 31.30 -14.54 -34.85
CA SER A 53 31.67 -15.85 -34.30
C SER A 53 30.80 -16.26 -33.09
N TYR A 54 29.64 -15.61 -32.88
CA TYR A 54 28.77 -15.84 -31.71
C TYR A 54 28.44 -17.31 -31.50
N ARG A 55 28.15 -18.00 -32.62
CA ARG A 55 27.79 -19.40 -32.68
C ARG A 55 28.95 -20.34 -32.35
N ASP A 56 30.19 -19.98 -32.71
CA ASP A 56 31.37 -20.78 -32.38
C ASP A 56 31.77 -20.55 -30.92
N LEU A 57 31.66 -19.32 -30.43
CA LEU A 57 31.86 -18.99 -29.02
C LEU A 57 30.83 -19.70 -28.13
N LEU A 58 29.55 -19.73 -28.53
CA LEU A 58 28.54 -20.59 -27.89
C LEU A 58 28.92 -22.07 -27.97
N GLY A 59 29.39 -22.55 -29.12
CA GLY A 59 29.89 -23.93 -29.28
C GLY A 59 31.04 -24.28 -28.35
N THR A 60 32.01 -23.37 -28.16
CA THR A 60 33.11 -23.55 -27.21
C THR A 60 32.67 -23.42 -25.75
N ALA A 61 31.71 -22.54 -25.44
CA ALA A 61 31.12 -22.45 -24.10
C ALA A 61 30.35 -23.73 -23.74
N ASP A 62 29.54 -24.24 -24.65
CA ASP A 62 28.87 -25.54 -24.55
C ASP A 62 29.88 -26.69 -24.38
N ALA A 63 30.98 -26.67 -25.14
CA ALA A 63 32.05 -27.66 -25.02
C ALA A 63 32.74 -27.57 -23.65
N ILE A 64 33.03 -26.37 -23.14
CA ILE A 64 33.60 -26.15 -21.80
C ILE A 64 32.62 -26.60 -20.70
N VAL A 65 31.32 -26.34 -20.85
CA VAL A 65 30.28 -26.78 -19.89
C VAL A 65 30.13 -28.31 -19.89
N ARG A 66 30.12 -28.94 -21.08
CA ARG A 66 30.15 -30.40 -21.22
C ARG A 66 31.42 -30.99 -20.62
N MET A 67 32.61 -30.55 -21.05
CA MET A 67 33.88 -30.98 -20.49
C MET A 67 33.97 -30.78 -18.97
N ARG A 68 33.38 -29.72 -18.40
CA ARG A 68 33.33 -29.51 -16.94
C ARG A 68 32.40 -30.51 -16.24
N ARG A 69 31.25 -30.85 -16.83
CA ARG A 69 30.36 -31.92 -16.35
C ARG A 69 31.06 -33.28 -16.43
N ASP A 70 31.67 -33.58 -17.57
CA ASP A 70 32.36 -34.85 -17.84
C ASP A 70 33.59 -35.00 -16.91
N MET A 71 34.35 -33.92 -16.69
CA MET A 71 35.42 -33.85 -15.69
C MET A 71 34.91 -34.09 -14.27
N ALA A 72 33.75 -33.55 -13.89
CA ALA A 72 33.16 -33.80 -12.57
C ALA A 72 32.70 -35.27 -12.42
N GLU A 73 32.19 -35.89 -13.48
CA GLU A 73 31.84 -37.31 -13.51
C GLU A 73 33.09 -38.20 -13.46
N VAL A 74 34.13 -37.89 -14.25
CA VAL A 74 35.44 -38.56 -14.21
C VAL A 74 36.10 -38.39 -12.84
N GLN A 75 36.05 -37.21 -12.22
CA GLN A 75 36.54 -36.99 -10.86
C GLN A 75 35.74 -37.82 -9.83
N ALA A 76 34.44 -38.00 -10.04
CA ALA A 76 33.62 -38.89 -9.22
C ALA A 76 33.94 -40.38 -9.48
N VAL A 77 34.28 -40.80 -10.71
CA VAL A 77 34.79 -42.15 -11.03
C VAL A 77 36.14 -42.40 -10.36
N LEU A 78 37.10 -41.48 -10.52
CA LEU A 78 38.43 -41.56 -9.93
C LEU A 78 38.37 -41.52 -8.40
N GLY A 79 37.45 -40.74 -7.81
CA GLY A 79 37.17 -40.78 -6.37
C GLY A 79 36.62 -42.14 -5.92
N ARG A 80 35.72 -42.75 -6.71
CA ARG A 80 35.23 -44.13 -6.46
C ARG A 80 36.35 -45.18 -6.59
N MET A 81 37.31 -45.00 -7.51
CA MET A 81 38.45 -45.90 -7.69
C MET A 81 39.50 -45.72 -6.58
N GLY A 82 39.92 -44.48 -6.28
CA GLY A 82 40.87 -44.18 -5.21
C GLY A 82 40.40 -44.66 -3.84
N GLY A 83 39.11 -44.52 -3.53
CA GLY A 83 38.52 -45.07 -2.30
C GLY A 83 38.45 -46.61 -2.25
N ARG A 84 38.62 -47.32 -3.37
CA ARG A 84 38.61 -48.80 -3.47
C ARG A 84 40.01 -49.42 -3.64
N CYS A 85 40.96 -48.64 -4.15
CA CYS A 85 42.31 -49.05 -4.54
C CYS A 85 43.44 -48.31 -3.79
N GLY A 86 43.11 -47.41 -2.85
CA GLY A 86 44.12 -46.71 -2.04
C GLY A 86 44.97 -47.66 -1.20
N ARG A 87 46.24 -47.28 -0.96
CA ARG A 87 47.28 -48.12 -0.32
C ARG A 87 46.82 -48.80 0.98
N ALA A 88 46.07 -48.11 1.84
CA ALA A 88 45.55 -48.69 3.09
C ALA A 88 44.47 -49.78 2.83
N VAL A 89 43.59 -49.58 1.85
CA VAL A 89 42.53 -50.55 1.49
C VAL A 89 43.11 -51.77 0.79
N VAL A 90 44.15 -51.59 -0.03
CA VAL A 90 44.88 -52.69 -0.67
C VAL A 90 45.77 -53.42 0.35
N GLY A 91 46.43 -52.70 1.25
CA GLY A 91 47.21 -53.27 2.35
C GLY A 91 46.36 -54.13 3.29
N ALA A 92 45.22 -53.62 3.77
CA ALA A 92 44.31 -54.39 4.62
C ALA A 92 43.65 -55.58 3.89
N LYS A 93 43.57 -55.56 2.55
CA LYS A 93 43.20 -56.74 1.75
C LYS A 93 44.36 -57.73 1.65
N ALA A 94 45.60 -57.27 1.49
CA ALA A 94 46.79 -58.09 1.43
C ALA A 94 47.08 -58.77 2.78
N GLU A 95 47.04 -58.05 3.90
CA GLU A 95 47.10 -58.64 5.24
C GLU A 95 45.94 -59.63 5.48
N GLY A 96 44.72 -59.26 5.08
CA GLY A 96 43.55 -60.14 5.21
C GLY A 96 43.69 -61.43 4.39
N LEU A 97 44.33 -61.35 3.22
CA LEU A 97 44.67 -62.51 2.39
C LEU A 97 45.81 -63.32 3.01
N GLN A 98 46.87 -62.67 3.52
CA GLN A 98 48.00 -63.32 4.19
C GLN A 98 47.55 -64.09 5.44
N ARG A 99 46.67 -63.52 6.25
CA ARG A 99 46.05 -64.21 7.41
C ARG A 99 45.10 -65.35 6.98
N PHE A 100 44.54 -65.30 5.78
CA PHE A 100 43.71 -66.38 5.23
C PHE A 100 44.56 -67.52 4.63
N VAL A 101 45.67 -67.19 3.97
CA VAL A 101 46.61 -68.16 3.36
C VAL A 101 47.46 -68.85 4.42
N GLY A 102 47.95 -68.12 5.43
CA GLY A 102 48.68 -68.71 6.57
C GLY A 102 47.83 -69.63 7.47
N LEU A 103 46.51 -69.68 7.26
CA LEU A 103 45.62 -70.71 7.85
C LEU A 103 45.47 -71.95 6.95
N GLY A 104 46.16 -72.00 5.81
CA GLY A 104 46.15 -73.09 4.83
C GLY A 104 47.44 -73.92 4.79
N GLU A 105 48.55 -73.42 5.35
CA GLU A 105 49.89 -74.00 5.24
C GLU A 105 50.34 -74.76 6.52
N TYR A 106 49.39 -75.14 7.39
CA TYR A 106 49.67 -76.08 8.48
C TYR A 106 49.43 -77.52 7.98
N GLU A 107 50.44 -78.12 7.36
CA GLU A 107 50.47 -79.57 7.12
C GLU A 107 50.63 -80.30 8.47
N PRO A 108 49.82 -81.32 8.77
CA PRO A 108 49.97 -82.07 10.00
C PRO A 108 51.17 -83.02 9.91
N GLY A 109 52.18 -82.78 10.74
CA GLY A 109 53.33 -83.66 10.92
C GLY A 109 54.52 -83.30 10.05
N LYS A 110 55.44 -82.52 10.63
CA LYS A 110 56.87 -82.71 10.42
C LYS A 110 57.69 -82.09 11.54
N ASP A 111 58.61 -82.92 12.07
CA ASP A 111 59.81 -82.59 12.84
C ASP A 111 59.53 -81.73 14.11
N ASP A 112 59.75 -82.19 15.34
CA ASP A 112 60.97 -82.87 15.82
C ASP A 112 60.79 -84.34 16.27
N ASP A 113 61.84 -85.15 16.09
CA ASP A 113 62.03 -86.44 16.76
C ASP A 113 62.62 -86.21 18.17
N ASP A 114 62.11 -86.88 19.21
CA ASP A 114 62.85 -87.36 20.40
C ASP A 114 61.92 -88.18 21.34
N ASP A 115 62.28 -89.46 21.53
CA ASP A 115 61.87 -90.50 22.50
C ASP A 115 60.84 -90.19 23.63
N ASP A 116 59.72 -90.94 23.70
CA ASP A 116 59.49 -92.05 24.67
C ASP A 116 58.01 -92.56 24.72
N ASP A 117 57.87 -93.90 24.67
CA ASP A 117 56.83 -94.86 25.14
C ASP A 117 55.28 -94.58 25.22
N ASP A 118 54.56 -95.61 24.74
CA ASP A 118 53.30 -96.22 25.19
C ASP A 118 51.87 -95.68 24.87
N ASP A 119 51.01 -96.69 24.65
CA ASP A 119 49.54 -96.81 24.59
C ASP A 119 48.69 -96.23 23.43
N ASP A 120 47.78 -97.10 22.97
CA ASP A 120 46.88 -96.98 21.81
C ASP A 120 45.60 -96.12 22.03
N ASP A 121 44.86 -95.95 20.92
CA ASP A 121 43.41 -95.69 20.79
C ASP A 121 42.84 -94.24 20.83
N GLU A 122 42.06 -93.97 19.77
CA GLU A 122 40.94 -93.01 19.62
C GLU A 122 41.08 -91.54 20.10
N ASP A 123 41.64 -90.65 19.25
CA ASP A 123 40.97 -89.36 19.00
C ASP A 123 41.05 -88.87 17.54
N GLY A 124 39.98 -89.11 16.78
CA GLY A 124 39.77 -88.53 15.44
C GLY A 124 39.15 -87.11 15.46
N GLY A 125 38.94 -86.54 16.64
CA GLY A 125 38.20 -85.30 16.87
C GLY A 125 38.99 -84.03 16.52
N ASP A 126 40.31 -84.03 16.63
CA ASP A 126 41.10 -82.79 16.58
C ASP A 126 41.09 -82.12 15.18
N ALA A 127 41.12 -82.94 14.11
CA ALA A 127 40.99 -82.45 12.74
C ALA A 127 39.61 -81.80 12.47
N ASP A 128 38.53 -82.37 13.02
CA ASP A 128 37.18 -81.78 12.92
C ASP A 128 37.02 -80.57 13.86
N ALA A 129 37.63 -80.60 15.05
CA ALA A 129 37.70 -79.44 15.95
C ALA A 129 38.38 -78.23 15.27
N LEU A 130 39.51 -78.47 14.59
CA LEU A 130 40.24 -77.48 13.79
C LEU A 130 39.40 -76.97 12.61
N LEU A 131 38.74 -77.87 11.86
CA LEU A 131 37.85 -77.50 10.75
C LEU A 131 36.64 -76.67 11.24
N ARG A 132 36.04 -77.04 12.37
CA ARG A 132 34.97 -76.27 13.05
C ARG A 132 35.47 -74.93 13.58
N ALA A 133 36.71 -74.83 14.04
CA ALA A 133 37.31 -73.55 14.46
C ALA A 133 37.56 -72.63 13.26
N LYS A 134 38.16 -73.15 12.18
CA LYS A 134 38.39 -72.46 10.91
C LYS A 134 37.07 -72.00 10.27
N GLY A 135 36.05 -72.86 10.25
CA GLY A 135 34.70 -72.53 9.80
C GLY A 135 34.03 -71.42 10.62
N ARG A 136 34.18 -71.44 11.95
CA ARG A 136 33.74 -70.36 12.83
C ARG A 136 34.44 -69.04 12.50
N MET A 137 35.78 -69.01 12.45
CA MET A 137 36.56 -67.81 12.13
C MET A 137 36.24 -67.21 10.75
N LEU A 138 35.96 -68.06 9.75
CA LEU A 138 35.51 -67.61 8.43
C LEU A 138 34.08 -67.04 8.45
N SER A 139 33.16 -67.63 9.22
CA SER A 139 31.81 -67.07 9.42
C SER A 139 31.83 -65.67 10.05
N VAL A 140 32.79 -65.46 10.94
CA VAL A 140 33.04 -64.20 11.67
C VAL A 140 33.56 -63.14 10.71
N ALA A 141 34.65 -63.44 10.00
CA ALA A 141 35.24 -62.52 9.03
C ALA A 141 34.24 -62.13 7.91
N ALA A 142 33.41 -63.07 7.46
CA ALA A 142 32.35 -62.83 6.48
C ALA A 142 31.23 -61.94 7.04
N ARG A 143 30.77 -62.18 8.28
CA ARG A 143 29.74 -61.35 8.94
C ARG A 143 30.26 -59.94 9.25
N ALA A 144 31.50 -59.78 9.71
CA ALA A 144 32.13 -58.48 9.89
C ALA A 144 32.21 -57.69 8.57
N ARG A 145 32.68 -58.33 7.48
CA ARG A 145 32.72 -57.70 6.14
C ARG A 145 31.33 -57.37 5.59
N LEU A 146 30.30 -58.15 5.92
CA LEU A 146 28.91 -57.84 5.59
C LEU A 146 28.40 -56.63 6.40
N LEU A 147 28.82 -56.46 7.65
CA LEU A 147 28.48 -55.29 8.46
C LEU A 147 29.08 -54.00 7.88
N ASP A 148 30.35 -54.03 7.48
CA ASP A 148 31.03 -52.93 6.76
C ASP A 148 30.28 -52.58 5.47
N ALA A 149 29.94 -53.61 4.69
CA ALA A 149 29.20 -53.47 3.44
C ALA A 149 27.83 -52.84 3.66
N CYS A 150 27.09 -53.24 4.69
CA CYS A 150 25.82 -52.62 5.08
C CYS A 150 25.98 -51.15 5.48
N ALA A 151 27.00 -50.81 6.28
CA ALA A 151 27.25 -49.42 6.69
C ALA A 151 27.59 -48.51 5.50
N LEU A 152 28.38 -49.00 4.53
CA LEU A 152 28.69 -48.30 3.29
C LEU A 152 27.48 -48.22 2.33
N ALA A 153 26.72 -49.31 2.19
CA ALA A 153 25.54 -49.37 1.33
C ALA A 153 24.43 -48.43 1.82
N ALA A 154 24.13 -48.40 3.12
CA ALA A 154 23.14 -47.49 3.70
C ALA A 154 23.52 -46.02 3.45
N ARG A 155 24.78 -45.64 3.69
CA ARG A 155 25.28 -44.29 3.36
C ARG A 155 25.17 -43.98 1.86
N ARG A 156 25.48 -44.94 0.98
CA ARG A 156 25.38 -44.77 -0.48
C ARG A 156 23.92 -44.55 -0.91
N VAL A 157 23.00 -45.44 -0.53
CA VAL A 157 21.58 -45.37 -0.91
C VAL A 157 20.91 -44.09 -0.40
N LEU A 158 21.22 -43.64 0.82
CA LEU A 158 20.69 -42.39 1.37
C LEU A 158 21.26 -41.12 0.69
N ARG A 159 22.45 -41.17 0.10
CA ARG A 159 23.11 -40.00 -0.53
C ARG A 159 22.97 -39.94 -2.04
N THR A 160 23.06 -41.08 -2.73
CA THR A 160 23.22 -41.20 -4.18
C THR A 160 22.53 -42.45 -4.71
N GLY A 161 21.50 -42.27 -5.52
CA GLY A 161 20.79 -43.34 -6.23
C GLY A 161 19.84 -42.73 -7.27
N GLU A 162 19.34 -43.57 -8.17
CA GLU A 162 18.46 -43.14 -9.28
C GLU A 162 16.98 -43.48 -9.03
N ALA A 163 16.68 -44.50 -8.22
CA ALA A 163 15.32 -44.93 -7.86
C ALA A 163 14.46 -43.82 -7.21
N LYS A 164 13.14 -44.02 -7.08
CA LYS A 164 12.23 -43.04 -6.43
C LYS A 164 12.59 -42.78 -4.96
N ARG A 165 12.08 -41.67 -4.39
CA ARG A 165 12.49 -41.18 -3.06
C ARG A 165 12.16 -42.19 -1.96
N GLY A 166 10.95 -42.73 -1.95
CA GLY A 166 10.48 -43.75 -1.01
C GLY A 166 11.21 -45.09 -1.18
N ASP A 167 11.52 -45.51 -2.41
CA ASP A 167 12.31 -46.73 -2.66
C ASP A 167 13.70 -46.65 -2.01
N ARG A 168 14.38 -45.50 -2.10
CA ARG A 168 15.67 -45.27 -1.41
C ARG A 168 15.53 -45.40 0.11
N LEU A 169 14.46 -44.84 0.70
CA LEU A 169 14.22 -44.93 2.14
C LEU A 169 13.95 -46.37 2.59
N LEU A 170 13.11 -47.10 1.84
CA LEU A 170 12.76 -48.48 2.15
C LEU A 170 13.95 -49.43 2.01
N VAL A 171 14.76 -49.28 0.95
CA VAL A 171 16.01 -50.04 0.78
C VAL A 171 17.01 -49.71 1.89
N ALA A 172 17.21 -48.43 2.22
CA ALA A 172 18.09 -48.04 3.31
C ALA A 172 17.63 -48.60 4.68
N ALA A 173 16.33 -48.63 4.96
CA ALA A 173 15.77 -49.26 6.16
C ALA A 173 16.05 -50.76 6.21
N LYS A 174 15.91 -51.49 5.09
CA LYS A 174 16.23 -52.92 4.99
C LYS A 174 17.73 -53.19 5.18
N VAL A 175 18.62 -52.40 4.57
CA VAL A 175 20.08 -52.51 4.77
C VAL A 175 20.45 -52.27 6.24
N LEU A 176 19.85 -51.25 6.87
CA LEU A 176 20.14 -50.93 8.27
C LEU A 176 19.54 -51.97 9.24
N LEU A 177 18.40 -52.58 8.92
CA LEU A 177 17.86 -53.72 9.65
C LEU A 177 18.80 -54.94 9.56
N LEU A 178 19.31 -55.26 8.37
CA LEU A 178 20.33 -56.31 8.20
C LEU A 178 21.60 -55.99 9.01
N SER A 179 22.07 -54.73 9.01
CA SER A 179 23.21 -54.31 9.83
C SER A 179 22.99 -54.53 11.34
N ARG A 180 21.76 -54.31 11.82
CA ARG A 180 21.37 -54.53 13.23
C ARG A 180 21.38 -56.03 13.58
N LEU A 181 20.96 -56.90 12.66
CA LEU A 181 20.93 -58.36 12.85
C LEU A 181 22.35 -58.95 12.81
N VAL A 182 23.15 -58.58 11.81
CA VAL A 182 24.54 -59.04 11.70
C VAL A 182 25.36 -58.55 12.91
N GLY A 183 25.25 -57.28 13.27
CA GLY A 183 25.93 -56.71 14.44
C GLY A 183 25.54 -57.38 15.76
N LYS A 184 24.25 -57.76 15.93
CA LYS A 184 23.79 -58.59 17.04
C LYS A 184 24.51 -59.92 17.10
N SER A 185 24.49 -60.71 16.02
CA SER A 185 25.11 -62.04 15.96
C SER A 185 26.64 -62.06 16.17
N LEU A 186 27.31 -60.92 15.98
CA LEU A 186 28.72 -60.74 16.31
C LEU A 186 28.89 -60.46 17.81
N SER A 187 28.11 -59.53 18.37
CA SER A 187 28.14 -59.25 19.82
C SER A 187 27.65 -60.40 20.70
N GLU A 188 26.67 -61.18 20.23
CA GLU A 188 26.15 -62.38 20.89
C GLU A 188 27.15 -63.55 20.77
N GLY A 189 28.07 -63.50 19.79
CA GLY A 189 29.27 -64.36 19.69
C GLY A 189 30.47 -63.88 20.51
N GLY A 190 30.34 -62.78 21.27
CA GLY A 190 31.42 -62.21 22.10
C GLY A 190 32.39 -61.28 21.38
N GLU A 191 32.09 -60.85 20.15
CA GLU A 191 33.08 -60.24 19.24
C GLU A 191 33.05 -58.71 19.20
N ALA A 192 34.24 -58.11 19.13
CA ALA A 192 34.42 -56.66 19.11
C ALA A 192 34.09 -56.05 17.74
N VAL A 193 32.86 -55.57 17.57
CA VAL A 193 32.44 -54.77 16.41
C VAL A 193 33.16 -53.41 16.40
N ASP A 194 33.74 -53.02 15.25
CA ASP A 194 34.43 -51.73 15.05
C ASP A 194 33.54 -50.54 15.49
N PRO A 195 33.99 -49.70 16.46
CA PRO A 195 33.24 -48.53 16.90
C PRO A 195 32.96 -47.51 15.79
N GLN A 196 33.83 -47.41 14.77
CA GLN A 196 33.61 -46.53 13.62
C GLN A 196 32.47 -47.03 12.74
N VAL A 197 32.35 -48.35 12.54
CA VAL A 197 31.25 -48.99 11.79
C VAL A 197 29.94 -48.87 12.57
N ARG A 198 29.96 -49.06 13.89
CA ARG A 198 28.80 -48.84 14.77
C ARG A 198 28.31 -47.39 14.71
N ALA A 199 29.19 -46.41 14.90
CA ALA A 199 28.86 -44.99 14.78
C ALA A 199 28.37 -44.61 13.36
N SER A 200 28.88 -45.29 12.32
CA SER A 200 28.42 -45.13 10.94
C SER A 200 26.98 -45.59 10.72
N ILE A 201 26.59 -46.71 11.33
CA ILE A 201 25.22 -47.25 11.31
C ILE A 201 24.27 -46.33 12.10
N ASP A 202 24.66 -45.87 13.29
CA ASP A 202 23.84 -44.95 14.11
C ASP A 202 23.64 -43.58 13.43
N ALA A 203 24.66 -43.04 12.77
CA ALA A 203 24.54 -41.84 11.94
C ALA A 203 23.58 -42.06 10.76
N SER A 204 23.60 -43.25 10.15
CA SER A 204 22.71 -43.62 9.05
C SER A 204 21.26 -43.79 9.52
N TRP A 205 21.01 -44.39 10.69
CA TRP A 205 19.67 -44.42 11.32
C TRP A 205 19.13 -43.00 11.61
N LYS A 206 19.97 -42.10 12.15
CA LYS A 206 19.61 -40.69 12.38
C LYS A 206 19.30 -39.96 11.06
N SER A 207 20.08 -40.20 10.00
CA SER A 207 19.80 -39.62 8.68
C SER A 207 18.58 -40.22 7.99
N LEU A 208 18.27 -41.51 8.21
CA LEU A 208 17.07 -42.14 7.64
C LEU A 208 15.82 -41.49 8.23
N ARG A 209 15.73 -41.34 9.56
CA ARG A 209 14.58 -40.70 10.23
C ARG A 209 14.33 -39.27 9.72
N ARG A 210 15.37 -38.43 9.70
CA ARG A 210 15.30 -37.06 9.16
C ARG A 210 14.90 -36.99 7.68
N ARG A 211 15.18 -38.03 6.88
CA ARG A 211 14.80 -38.10 5.46
C ARG A 211 13.40 -38.67 5.26
N ILE A 212 12.91 -39.51 6.17
CA ILE A 212 11.49 -39.93 6.22
C ILE A 212 10.64 -38.71 6.57
N GLU A 213 10.98 -37.99 7.65
CA GLU A 213 10.29 -36.75 8.07
C GLU A 213 10.18 -35.78 6.89
N LYS A 214 11.30 -35.43 6.25
CA LYS A 214 11.33 -34.56 5.06
C LYS A 214 10.61 -35.07 3.80
N VAL A 215 10.30 -36.36 3.68
CA VAL A 215 9.48 -36.88 2.56
C VAL A 215 7.99 -36.83 2.91
N LEU A 216 7.63 -36.96 4.19
CA LEU A 216 6.25 -36.82 4.66
C LEU A 216 5.82 -35.35 4.77
N GLU A 217 6.78 -34.43 4.96
CA GLU A 217 6.60 -32.96 4.96
C GLU A 217 6.31 -32.37 3.56
N VAL A 218 6.68 -33.06 2.47
CA VAL A 218 6.45 -32.56 1.10
C VAL A 218 5.03 -32.87 0.63
N VAL A 219 4.42 -31.88 -0.04
CA VAL A 219 3.02 -31.90 -0.50
C VAL A 219 2.88 -32.10 -2.02
N ASP A 220 3.92 -31.75 -2.76
CA ASP A 220 3.99 -31.76 -4.22
C ASP A 220 3.95 -33.20 -4.78
N GLU A 221 2.94 -33.49 -5.61
CA GLU A 221 2.70 -34.83 -6.18
C GLU A 221 3.79 -35.26 -7.18
N ASP A 222 4.34 -34.33 -7.95
CA ASP A 222 5.39 -34.61 -8.94
C ASP A 222 6.72 -34.97 -8.25
N LEU A 223 6.91 -34.45 -7.03
CA LEU A 223 8.10 -34.70 -6.21
C LEU A 223 7.95 -35.86 -5.22
N VAL A 224 6.75 -36.16 -4.73
CA VAL A 224 6.44 -37.26 -3.79
C VAL A 224 5.04 -37.84 -4.07
N GLY A 225 5.00 -38.98 -4.76
CA GLY A 225 3.76 -39.71 -4.99
C GLY A 225 3.26 -40.46 -3.75
N ARG A 226 1.98 -40.85 -3.73
CA ARG A 226 1.37 -41.63 -2.62
C ARG A 226 2.12 -42.96 -2.33
N ASP A 227 2.71 -43.57 -3.35
CA ASP A 227 3.58 -44.74 -3.23
C ASP A 227 4.89 -44.45 -2.46
N ASP A 228 5.51 -43.28 -2.68
CA ASP A 228 6.68 -42.84 -1.92
C ASP A 228 6.33 -42.62 -0.44
N VAL A 229 5.12 -42.13 -0.14
CA VAL A 229 4.58 -42.01 1.23
C VAL A 229 4.41 -43.39 1.88
N VAL A 230 3.77 -44.36 1.22
CA VAL A 230 3.67 -45.76 1.71
C VAL A 230 5.06 -46.30 2.03
N LYS A 231 6.02 -46.17 1.11
CA LYS A 231 7.38 -46.68 1.26
C LYS A 231 8.15 -45.99 2.39
N ALA A 232 7.95 -44.69 2.60
CA ALA A 232 8.52 -43.96 3.74
C ALA A 232 7.94 -44.41 5.09
N LEU A 233 6.64 -44.70 5.16
CA LEU A 233 5.98 -45.25 6.35
C LEU A 233 6.41 -46.70 6.64
N CYS A 234 6.61 -47.52 5.60
CA CYS A 234 7.23 -48.84 5.70
C CYS A 234 8.71 -48.76 6.14
N ALA A 235 9.47 -47.75 5.70
CA ALA A 235 10.83 -47.51 6.17
C ALA A 235 10.87 -47.13 7.67
N TYR A 236 9.86 -46.40 8.16
CA TYR A 236 9.71 -46.05 9.57
C TYR A 236 9.36 -47.27 10.44
N SER A 237 8.42 -48.13 10.02
CA SER A 237 8.04 -49.32 10.78
C SER A 237 9.20 -50.32 10.92
N LEU A 238 10.01 -50.52 9.89
CA LEU A 238 11.25 -51.33 9.96
C LEU A 238 12.33 -50.70 10.86
N ALA A 239 12.33 -49.37 11.06
CA ALA A 239 13.31 -48.69 11.90
C ALA A 239 12.99 -48.75 13.39
N THR A 240 11.70 -48.89 13.74
CA THR A 240 11.14 -48.74 15.09
C THR A 240 10.37 -49.97 15.60
N ASN A 241 10.12 -50.96 14.73
CA ASN A 241 9.21 -52.11 14.93
C ASN A 241 7.73 -51.70 15.15
N ALA A 242 7.37 -50.48 14.77
CA ALA A 242 6.07 -49.87 15.04
C ALA A 242 4.91 -50.53 14.28
N GLY A 243 3.80 -50.75 14.98
CA GLY A 243 2.55 -51.27 14.39
C GLY A 243 1.80 -50.21 13.56
N CYS A 244 0.76 -50.61 12.81
CA CYS A 244 0.09 -49.70 11.88
C CYS A 244 -0.48 -48.45 12.61
N ARG A 245 -1.04 -48.61 13.82
CA ARG A 245 -1.53 -47.51 14.66
C ARG A 245 -0.45 -46.47 15.00
N GLU A 246 0.73 -46.94 15.38
CA GLU A 246 1.89 -46.09 15.71
C GLU A 246 2.46 -45.39 14.46
N VAL A 247 2.41 -46.06 13.30
CA VAL A 247 2.83 -45.51 12.00
C VAL A 247 1.88 -44.41 11.52
N LEU A 248 0.55 -44.62 11.58
CA LEU A 248 -0.44 -43.58 11.25
C LEU A 248 -0.35 -42.41 12.24
N GLY A 249 -0.22 -42.69 13.54
CA GLY A 249 -0.01 -41.67 14.57
C GLY A 249 1.33 -40.93 14.43
N PHE A 250 2.35 -41.51 13.80
CA PHE A 250 3.58 -40.82 13.40
C PHE A 250 3.34 -39.90 12.20
N PHE A 251 2.72 -40.40 11.12
CA PHE A 251 2.39 -39.62 9.91
C PHE A 251 1.63 -38.33 10.24
N LEU A 252 0.53 -38.46 10.99
CA LEU A 252 -0.31 -37.33 11.41
C LEU A 252 0.47 -36.31 12.27
N ARG A 253 1.36 -36.76 13.16
CA ARG A 253 2.21 -35.87 13.96
C ARG A 253 3.28 -35.16 13.14
N VAL A 254 3.89 -35.82 12.14
CA VAL A 254 4.87 -35.18 11.25
C VAL A 254 4.20 -34.08 10.44
N ARG A 255 3.03 -34.33 9.83
CA ARG A 255 2.34 -33.30 9.05
C ARG A 255 1.69 -32.19 9.91
N ALA A 256 1.18 -32.50 11.11
CA ALA A 256 0.79 -31.46 12.06
C ALA A 256 1.98 -30.55 12.42
N ARG A 257 3.16 -31.13 12.68
CA ARG A 257 4.38 -30.35 12.93
C ARG A 257 4.81 -29.55 11.70
N ALA A 258 4.66 -30.09 10.50
CA ALA A 258 4.95 -29.38 9.25
C ALA A 258 4.05 -28.14 9.11
N MET A 259 2.75 -28.25 9.42
CA MET A 259 1.81 -27.13 9.44
C MET A 259 2.22 -26.04 10.45
N THR A 260 2.63 -26.43 11.67
CA THR A 260 3.14 -25.46 12.67
C THR A 260 4.45 -24.80 12.22
N LEU A 261 5.38 -25.58 11.64
CA LEU A 261 6.66 -25.06 11.15
C LEU A 261 6.51 -24.17 9.91
N ALA A 262 5.49 -24.37 9.08
CA ALA A 262 5.23 -23.52 7.93
C ALA A 262 4.93 -22.06 8.34
N PHE A 263 4.21 -21.85 9.45
CA PHE A 263 3.98 -20.52 10.01
C PHE A 263 5.14 -20.03 10.88
N ALA A 264 5.81 -20.90 11.65
CA ALA A 264 6.93 -20.48 12.49
C ALA A 264 8.16 -20.03 11.67
N LEU A 265 8.43 -20.68 10.52
CA LEU A 265 9.50 -20.24 9.61
C LEU A 265 9.17 -18.92 8.89
N ASP A 266 7.89 -18.52 8.87
CA ASP A 266 7.42 -17.23 8.38
C ASP A 266 7.46 -16.14 9.48
N GLU A 267 7.36 -16.54 10.75
CA GLU A 267 7.68 -15.70 11.92
C GLU A 267 9.21 -15.44 12.01
N ASP A 268 10.07 -16.43 11.74
CA ASP A 268 11.54 -16.25 11.75
C ASP A 268 12.06 -15.38 10.57
N ALA A 269 11.38 -15.41 9.41
CA ALA A 269 11.83 -14.77 8.16
C ALA A 269 11.62 -13.25 8.09
N GLU A 270 10.98 -12.63 9.10
CA GLU A 270 10.64 -11.20 9.16
C GLU A 270 11.84 -10.24 8.95
N HIS A 271 13.08 -10.73 9.11
CA HIS A 271 14.31 -9.95 8.98
C HIS A 271 14.77 -9.65 7.54
N GLU A 272 14.22 -10.32 6.51
CA GLU A 272 14.64 -10.13 5.11
C GLU A 272 13.59 -9.42 4.21
N GLY A 273 12.40 -9.12 4.75
CA GLY A 273 11.49 -8.11 4.18
C GLY A 273 10.63 -8.50 2.96
N ASP A 274 10.60 -9.77 2.55
CA ASP A 274 9.78 -10.23 1.41
C ASP A 274 8.36 -10.67 1.83
N GLY A 275 7.39 -9.77 1.67
CA GLY A 275 5.98 -10.02 2.00
C GLY A 275 5.30 -11.11 1.16
N ASP A 276 5.84 -11.47 -0.02
CA ASP A 276 5.31 -12.57 -0.84
C ASP A 276 5.56 -13.94 -0.19
N GLN A 277 6.41 -14.04 0.84
CA GLN A 277 6.65 -15.30 1.54
C GLN A 277 5.49 -15.70 2.49
N SER A 278 4.83 -14.74 3.13
CA SER A 278 3.78 -15.02 4.13
C SER A 278 2.51 -15.61 3.51
N SER A 279 2.11 -15.11 2.33
CA SER A 279 1.04 -15.70 1.53
C SER A 279 1.29 -17.17 1.17
N LYS A 280 2.56 -17.56 0.97
CA LYS A 280 2.95 -18.95 0.65
C LYS A 280 2.88 -19.87 1.87
N ALA A 281 3.07 -19.36 3.09
CA ALA A 281 2.96 -20.14 4.32
C ALA A 281 1.53 -20.66 4.52
N ALA A 282 0.53 -19.78 4.43
CA ALA A 282 -0.88 -20.14 4.53
C ALA A 282 -1.31 -21.16 3.46
N LEU A 283 -0.92 -20.93 2.19
CA LEU A 283 -1.22 -21.85 1.09
C LEU A 283 -0.51 -23.21 1.25
N THR A 284 0.72 -23.24 1.74
CA THR A 284 1.44 -24.51 2.02
C THR A 284 0.77 -25.28 3.15
N CYS A 285 0.28 -24.58 4.18
CA CYS A 285 -0.44 -25.18 5.30
C CYS A 285 -1.82 -25.73 4.88
N LEU A 286 -2.57 -25.00 4.04
CA LEU A 286 -3.82 -25.46 3.44
C LEU A 286 -3.62 -26.72 2.58
N ARG A 287 -2.57 -26.73 1.73
CA ARG A 287 -2.22 -27.90 0.91
C ARG A 287 -1.79 -29.08 1.78
N LEU A 288 -1.02 -28.87 2.85
CA LEU A 288 -0.70 -29.91 3.84
C LEU A 288 -1.98 -30.50 4.47
N PHE A 289 -2.96 -29.65 4.79
CA PHE A 289 -4.24 -30.06 5.36
C PHE A 289 -5.05 -30.94 4.41
N THR A 290 -5.43 -30.43 3.23
CA THR A 290 -6.20 -31.19 2.23
C THR A 290 -5.48 -32.48 1.84
N ARG A 291 -4.17 -32.40 1.57
CA ARG A 291 -3.38 -33.56 1.16
C ARG A 291 -3.30 -34.65 2.23
N THR A 292 -3.32 -34.30 3.52
CA THR A 292 -3.31 -35.31 4.60
C THR A 292 -4.64 -36.03 4.71
N MET A 293 -5.75 -35.30 4.57
CA MET A 293 -7.09 -35.91 4.54
C MET A 293 -7.20 -36.91 3.38
N LEU A 294 -6.79 -36.51 2.17
CA LEU A 294 -6.83 -37.38 0.98
C LEU A 294 -5.83 -38.54 1.06
N ASP A 295 -4.61 -38.33 1.55
CA ASP A 295 -3.62 -39.39 1.71
C ASP A 295 -4.08 -40.45 2.73
N VAL A 296 -4.61 -40.06 3.90
CA VAL A 296 -5.08 -41.05 4.89
C VAL A 296 -6.27 -41.85 4.35
N GLN A 297 -7.21 -41.21 3.64
CA GLN A 297 -8.32 -41.90 2.97
C GLN A 297 -7.86 -42.81 1.82
N ALA A 298 -6.73 -42.51 1.17
CA ALA A 298 -6.15 -43.34 0.13
C ALA A 298 -5.25 -44.48 0.67
N LEU A 299 -4.73 -44.34 1.89
CA LEU A 299 -3.83 -45.29 2.58
C LEU A 299 -4.59 -46.34 3.42
N MET A 300 -5.68 -45.93 4.07
CA MET A 300 -6.46 -46.75 5.01
C MET A 300 -7.83 -47.12 4.42
N PRO A 301 -8.39 -48.32 4.73
CA PRO A 301 -7.85 -49.31 5.66
C PRO A 301 -6.85 -50.30 5.04
N THR A 302 -6.83 -50.47 3.72
CA THR A 302 -6.13 -51.59 3.07
C THR A 302 -4.65 -51.34 2.78
N LYS A 303 -4.31 -50.33 1.99
CA LYS A 303 -2.99 -50.23 1.33
C LYS A 303 -1.81 -50.21 2.31
N LEU A 304 -1.90 -49.44 3.39
CA LEU A 304 -0.83 -49.40 4.41
C LEU A 304 -0.70 -50.74 5.15
N VAL A 305 -1.82 -51.36 5.50
CA VAL A 305 -1.88 -52.66 6.19
C VAL A 305 -1.35 -53.78 5.28
N GLU A 306 -1.68 -53.76 3.99
CA GLU A 306 -1.16 -54.70 2.98
C GLU A 306 0.33 -54.52 2.73
N ALA A 307 0.82 -53.28 2.65
CA ALA A 307 2.26 -53.01 2.51
C ALA A 307 3.05 -53.51 3.73
N LEU A 308 2.58 -53.23 4.95
CA LEU A 308 3.17 -53.73 6.20
C LEU A 308 3.12 -55.26 6.31
N LYS A 309 2.03 -55.91 5.85
CA LYS A 309 1.94 -57.38 5.75
C LYS A 309 2.84 -57.93 4.65
N GLY A 310 3.08 -57.18 3.57
CA GLY A 310 4.04 -57.51 2.51
C GLY A 310 5.47 -57.66 3.02
N LEU A 311 5.90 -56.78 3.92
CA LEU A 311 7.23 -56.83 4.57
C LEU A 311 7.48 -58.12 5.38
N LYS A 312 6.42 -58.84 5.79
CA LYS A 312 6.52 -60.10 6.54
C LYS A 312 6.65 -61.35 5.66
N LYS A 313 6.46 -61.25 4.34
CA LYS A 313 6.32 -62.43 3.45
C LYS A 313 7.66 -63.13 3.17
N LYS A 314 8.63 -62.40 2.63
CA LYS A 314 9.99 -62.87 2.30
C LYS A 314 10.92 -62.75 3.52
N ALA A 315 11.96 -63.57 3.60
CA ALA A 315 13.07 -63.35 4.53
C ALA A 315 13.99 -62.22 4.03
N ILE A 316 14.73 -61.59 4.94
CA ILE A 316 15.50 -60.37 4.61
C ILE A 316 16.59 -60.60 3.55
N LEU A 317 17.18 -61.79 3.49
CA LEU A 317 18.21 -62.12 2.48
C LEU A 317 17.62 -62.50 1.10
N GLU A 318 16.31 -62.77 1.03
CA GLU A 318 15.58 -63.08 -0.21
C GLU A 318 15.02 -61.82 -0.91
N ASP A 319 15.32 -60.63 -0.36
CA ASP A 319 14.79 -59.37 -0.85
C ASP A 319 15.53 -58.91 -2.12
N GLU A 320 14.82 -58.91 -3.25
CA GLU A 320 15.34 -58.50 -4.56
C GLU A 320 15.99 -57.11 -4.55
N ALA A 321 15.53 -56.19 -3.68
CA ALA A 321 16.07 -54.84 -3.61
C ALA A 321 17.40 -54.79 -2.81
N LEU A 322 17.69 -55.80 -1.99
CA LEU A 322 19.00 -55.99 -1.38
C LEU A 322 19.93 -56.84 -2.26
N LEU A 323 19.41 -57.85 -2.96
CA LEU A 323 20.18 -58.66 -3.92
C LEU A 323 20.73 -57.81 -5.08
N LYS A 324 20.00 -56.76 -5.51
CA LYS A 324 20.46 -55.79 -6.52
C LYS A 324 21.59 -54.85 -6.03
N LEU A 325 21.98 -54.88 -4.75
CA LEU A 325 23.08 -54.07 -4.22
C LEU A 325 24.41 -54.82 -4.32
N GLU A 326 25.14 -54.60 -5.42
CA GLU A 326 26.51 -55.11 -5.68
C GLU A 326 27.46 -55.04 -4.47
N GLY A 327 27.29 -54.03 -3.62
CA GLY A 327 28.13 -53.79 -2.45
C GLY A 327 27.96 -54.81 -1.32
N LEU A 328 26.82 -55.50 -1.24
CA LEU A 328 26.51 -56.47 -0.17
C LEU A 328 26.95 -57.89 -0.50
N ARG A 329 26.90 -58.29 -1.78
CA ARG A 329 27.17 -59.66 -2.27
C ARG A 329 26.57 -60.74 -1.37
N LEU A 330 25.24 -60.72 -1.26
CA LEU A 330 24.46 -61.68 -0.46
C LEU A 330 24.51 -63.10 -1.03
N ASP A 331 24.75 -63.24 -2.33
CA ASP A 331 25.06 -64.49 -3.04
C ASP A 331 26.19 -65.31 -2.38
N LEU A 332 27.19 -64.61 -1.84
CA LEU A 332 28.31 -65.20 -1.11
C LEU A 332 28.13 -65.10 0.40
N SER A 333 27.74 -63.93 0.93
CA SER A 333 27.74 -63.66 2.37
C SER A 333 26.57 -64.32 3.12
N ALA A 334 25.41 -64.57 2.50
CA ALA A 334 24.29 -65.25 3.14
C ALA A 334 24.62 -66.68 3.60
N ARG A 335 25.58 -67.34 2.93
CA ARG A 335 26.06 -68.67 3.32
C ARG A 335 26.78 -68.68 4.67
N TRP A 336 27.36 -67.55 5.08
CA TRP A 336 28.12 -67.38 6.32
C TRP A 336 27.32 -66.71 7.45
N CYS A 337 26.09 -66.27 7.16
CA CYS A 337 25.11 -65.90 8.17
C CYS A 337 24.52 -67.15 8.84
N GLY A 338 24.29 -67.09 10.16
CA GLY A 338 23.54 -68.12 10.88
C GLY A 338 22.05 -68.13 10.52
N ASP A 339 21.36 -69.22 10.84
CA ASP A 339 19.98 -69.47 10.41
C ASP A 339 18.97 -68.42 10.93
N GLU A 340 19.23 -67.84 12.10
CA GLU A 340 18.47 -66.70 12.65
C GLU A 340 18.40 -65.50 11.70
N ILE A 341 19.46 -65.25 10.92
CA ILE A 341 19.54 -64.16 9.93
C ILE A 341 19.01 -64.64 8.58
N ARG A 342 19.30 -65.89 8.18
CA ARG A 342 18.84 -66.46 6.90
C ARG A 342 17.32 -66.50 6.81
N TYR A 343 16.67 -67.00 7.86
CA TYR A 343 15.21 -67.11 7.93
C TYR A 343 14.54 -65.89 8.58
N TYR A 344 15.29 -64.79 8.82
CA TYR A 344 14.74 -63.60 9.47
C TYR A 344 13.63 -62.95 8.64
N LYS A 345 12.42 -62.93 9.20
CA LYS A 345 11.28 -62.17 8.67
C LYS A 345 11.03 -60.96 9.59
N PRO A 346 10.93 -59.73 9.05
CA PRO A 346 10.74 -58.52 9.87
C PRO A 346 9.55 -58.60 10.83
N TYR A 347 9.85 -58.58 12.13
CA TYR A 347 8.81 -58.52 13.16
C TYR A 347 8.26 -57.10 13.29
N ILE A 348 7.02 -56.93 12.83
CA ILE A 348 6.21 -55.71 12.97
C ILE A 348 5.02 -56.06 13.84
N ARG A 349 4.68 -55.23 14.84
CA ARG A 349 3.53 -55.46 15.73
C ARG A 349 2.22 -55.69 14.96
N HIS A 350 1.34 -56.52 15.50
CA HIS A 350 0.06 -56.89 14.88
C HIS A 350 -1.08 -55.91 15.24
N ASP A 351 -0.76 -54.61 15.27
CA ASP A 351 -1.72 -53.54 15.52
C ASP A 351 -2.44 -53.15 14.21
N ASP A 352 -3.24 -54.07 13.66
CA ASP A 352 -4.11 -53.81 12.51
C ASP A 352 -5.22 -52.81 12.94
N ILE A 353 -5.18 -51.58 12.39
CA ILE A 353 -6.18 -50.55 12.73
C ILE A 353 -7.51 -50.85 12.04
N GLU A 354 -8.61 -50.86 12.79
CA GLU A 354 -9.94 -50.83 12.19
C GLU A 354 -10.22 -49.50 11.46
N GLY A 355 -10.97 -49.55 10.36
CA GLY A 355 -11.36 -48.36 9.60
C GLY A 355 -12.13 -47.30 10.40
N LYS A 356 -12.72 -47.66 11.55
CA LYS A 356 -13.34 -46.71 12.51
C LYS A 356 -12.29 -45.92 13.28
N GLN A 357 -11.37 -46.60 13.96
CA GLN A 357 -10.26 -45.99 14.71
C GLN A 357 -9.37 -45.12 13.81
N ALA A 358 -9.18 -45.52 12.54
CA ALA A 358 -8.45 -44.72 11.56
C ALA A 358 -9.18 -43.39 11.22
N LYS A 359 -10.52 -43.38 11.21
CA LYS A 359 -11.32 -42.15 11.04
C LYS A 359 -11.28 -41.28 12.30
N GLU A 360 -11.45 -41.86 13.49
CA GLU A 360 -11.36 -41.15 14.78
C GLU A 360 -10.00 -40.45 14.96
N MET A 361 -8.91 -41.12 14.57
CA MET A 361 -7.57 -40.51 14.55
C MET A 361 -7.43 -39.40 13.50
N LEU A 362 -8.21 -39.43 12.43
CA LEU A 362 -8.20 -38.40 11.37
C LEU A 362 -9.08 -37.20 11.73
N THR A 363 -10.27 -37.38 12.32
CA THR A 363 -11.15 -36.26 12.73
C THR A 363 -10.50 -35.46 13.86
N GLY A 364 -10.02 -36.14 14.90
CA GLY A 364 -9.25 -35.52 15.99
C GLY A 364 -7.87 -34.98 15.57
N TRP A 365 -7.46 -35.18 14.31
CA TRP A 365 -6.35 -34.46 13.68
C TRP A 365 -6.87 -33.26 12.86
N ALA A 366 -7.94 -33.44 12.09
CA ALA A 366 -8.54 -32.42 11.23
C ALA A 366 -9.07 -31.23 12.03
N GLU A 367 -9.68 -31.45 13.19
CA GLU A 367 -10.12 -30.38 14.11
C GLU A 367 -8.95 -29.46 14.49
N ARG A 368 -7.87 -30.05 15.03
CA ARG A 368 -6.68 -29.31 15.48
C ARG A 368 -5.86 -28.75 14.32
N GLY A 369 -5.85 -29.41 13.16
CA GLY A 369 -5.21 -28.94 11.93
C GLY A 369 -5.96 -27.76 11.31
N GLY A 370 -7.30 -27.78 11.34
CA GLY A 370 -8.15 -26.66 10.96
C GLY A 370 -7.92 -25.47 11.88
N GLU A 371 -7.92 -25.68 13.21
CA GLU A 371 -7.58 -24.63 14.17
C GLU A 371 -6.21 -23.98 13.91
N THR A 372 -5.14 -24.76 13.67
CA THR A 372 -3.82 -24.18 13.41
C THR A 372 -3.72 -23.50 12.04
N LEU A 373 -4.49 -23.96 11.06
CA LEU A 373 -4.59 -23.34 9.74
C LEU A 373 -5.34 -22.00 9.78
N ILE A 374 -6.50 -21.93 10.45
CA ILE A 374 -7.26 -20.68 10.63
C ILE A 374 -6.46 -19.68 11.47
N LYS A 375 -5.92 -20.09 12.63
CA LYS A 375 -5.13 -19.20 13.50
C LYS A 375 -3.81 -18.74 12.89
N GLY A 376 -3.28 -19.46 11.90
CA GLY A 376 -2.14 -19.02 11.09
C GLY A 376 -2.54 -18.09 9.94
N LEU A 377 -3.68 -18.36 9.28
CA LEU A 377 -4.25 -17.47 8.27
C LEU A 377 -4.61 -16.09 8.88
N GLU A 378 -5.20 -16.04 10.08
CA GLU A 378 -5.48 -14.80 10.82
C GLU A 378 -4.21 -13.95 11.09
N ARG A 379 -3.08 -14.59 11.39
CA ARG A 379 -1.77 -13.91 11.53
C ARG A 379 -1.20 -13.45 10.20
N THR A 380 -1.33 -14.29 9.16
CA THR A 380 -0.94 -13.94 7.79
C THR A 380 -1.71 -12.71 7.31
N LEU A 381 -3.02 -12.67 7.57
CA LEU A 381 -3.90 -11.56 7.23
C LEU A 381 -3.51 -10.28 7.99
N THR A 382 -3.31 -10.32 9.30
CA THR A 382 -2.98 -9.11 10.08
C THR A 382 -1.63 -8.46 9.71
N ARG A 383 -0.71 -9.21 9.08
CA ARG A 383 0.52 -8.70 8.46
C ARG A 383 0.30 -7.97 7.12
N LEU A 384 -0.79 -8.23 6.40
CA LEU A 384 -1.01 -7.71 5.04
C LEU A 384 -1.77 -6.38 5.03
N HIS A 385 -1.06 -5.27 4.81
CA HIS A 385 -1.63 -3.92 4.87
C HIS A 385 -2.26 -3.41 3.55
N ASP A 386 -2.03 -4.08 2.40
CA ASP A 386 -2.81 -3.82 1.18
C ASP A 386 -3.97 -4.81 0.99
N LEU A 387 -5.10 -4.27 0.54
CA LEU A 387 -6.29 -5.02 0.19
C LEU A 387 -6.06 -5.92 -1.04
N GLY A 388 -5.15 -5.57 -1.95
CA GLY A 388 -4.79 -6.41 -3.10
C GLY A 388 -4.23 -7.75 -2.66
N ALA A 389 -3.13 -7.71 -1.90
CA ALA A 389 -2.51 -8.92 -1.35
C ALA A 389 -3.49 -9.76 -0.53
N VAL A 390 -4.38 -9.14 0.25
CA VAL A 390 -5.44 -9.84 1.00
C VAL A 390 -6.47 -10.52 0.09
N LEU A 391 -6.89 -9.87 -1.01
CA LEU A 391 -7.86 -10.45 -1.97
C LEU A 391 -7.24 -11.46 -2.94
N GLU A 392 -5.95 -11.33 -3.24
CA GLU A 392 -5.15 -12.34 -3.95
C GLU A 392 -4.92 -13.58 -3.08
N LEU A 393 -4.65 -13.39 -1.79
CA LEU A 393 -4.61 -14.47 -0.80
C LEU A 393 -6.00 -15.12 -0.65
N ARG A 394 -7.10 -14.35 -0.54
CA ARG A 394 -8.48 -14.86 -0.56
C ARG A 394 -8.72 -15.75 -1.77
N SER A 395 -8.39 -15.26 -2.96
CA SER A 395 -8.56 -15.99 -4.22
C SER A 395 -7.79 -17.30 -4.20
N SER A 396 -6.49 -17.24 -3.85
CA SER A 396 -5.59 -18.40 -3.83
C SER A 396 -5.99 -19.46 -2.79
N VAL A 397 -6.42 -19.03 -1.60
CA VAL A 397 -6.88 -19.89 -0.50
C VAL A 397 -8.20 -20.58 -0.87
N LEU A 398 -9.18 -19.83 -1.35
CA LEU A 398 -10.49 -20.38 -1.70
C LEU A 398 -10.41 -21.31 -2.91
N GLN A 399 -9.68 -20.96 -3.98
CA GLN A 399 -9.44 -21.84 -5.13
C GLN A 399 -8.75 -23.15 -4.71
N CYS A 400 -7.75 -23.06 -3.83
CA CYS A 400 -7.04 -24.24 -3.32
C CYS A 400 -7.89 -25.11 -2.38
N TRP A 401 -8.90 -24.54 -1.70
CA TRP A 401 -9.88 -25.31 -0.94
C TRP A 401 -10.93 -25.95 -1.85
N ILE A 402 -11.48 -25.23 -2.83
CA ILE A 402 -12.48 -25.75 -3.77
C ILE A 402 -11.95 -26.98 -4.51
N ARG A 403 -10.76 -26.88 -5.11
CA ARG A 403 -10.14 -27.94 -5.93
C ARG A 403 -9.92 -29.27 -5.18
N ASP A 404 -9.60 -29.23 -3.88
CA ASP A 404 -9.17 -30.41 -3.11
C ASP A 404 -10.05 -30.74 -1.89
N GLY A 405 -10.95 -29.84 -1.49
CA GLY A 405 -11.82 -29.98 -0.33
C GLY A 405 -13.04 -30.88 -0.59
N GLY A 406 -13.70 -30.73 -1.74
CA GLY A 406 -14.85 -31.56 -2.13
C GLY A 406 -14.52 -33.06 -2.23
N ARG A 407 -13.24 -33.38 -2.45
CA ARG A 407 -12.70 -34.75 -2.49
C ARG A 407 -12.70 -35.47 -1.13
N ILE A 408 -12.82 -34.75 -0.02
CA ILE A 408 -12.59 -35.27 1.33
C ILE A 408 -13.85 -35.97 1.85
N ARG A 409 -13.87 -37.31 1.80
CA ARG A 409 -15.05 -38.11 2.16
C ARG A 409 -15.32 -38.10 3.66
N GLY A 410 -16.54 -37.73 4.06
CA GLY A 410 -16.97 -37.77 5.46
C GLY A 410 -16.41 -36.64 6.33
N TYR A 411 -15.97 -35.56 5.70
CA TYR A 411 -15.81 -34.23 6.28
C TYR A 411 -16.72 -33.30 5.48
N ASP A 412 -17.35 -32.31 6.11
CA ASP A 412 -18.21 -31.36 5.40
C ASP A 412 -17.37 -30.23 4.78
N PRO A 413 -17.33 -30.09 3.43
CA PRO A 413 -16.53 -29.04 2.79
C PRO A 413 -16.99 -27.61 3.14
N ALA A 414 -18.26 -27.42 3.50
CA ALA A 414 -18.82 -26.12 3.82
C ALA A 414 -18.27 -25.57 5.14
N VAL A 415 -18.11 -26.41 6.18
CA VAL A 415 -17.67 -25.99 7.52
C VAL A 415 -16.29 -25.31 7.47
N MET A 416 -15.34 -25.86 6.71
CA MET A 416 -14.02 -25.24 6.55
C MET A 416 -14.05 -24.05 5.58
N LEU A 417 -14.88 -24.10 4.52
CA LEU A 417 -15.08 -22.98 3.61
C LEU A 417 -15.56 -21.75 4.38
N ASP A 418 -16.54 -21.91 5.27
CA ASP A 418 -17.09 -20.82 6.07
C ASP A 418 -16.12 -20.31 7.14
N GLN A 419 -15.28 -21.19 7.72
CA GLN A 419 -14.19 -20.74 8.62
C GLN A 419 -13.16 -19.89 7.86
N LEU A 420 -12.74 -20.33 6.66
CA LEU A 420 -11.81 -19.57 5.81
C LEU A 420 -12.43 -18.23 5.37
N ARG A 421 -13.68 -18.24 4.89
CA ARG A 421 -14.44 -17.03 4.54
C ARG A 421 -14.55 -16.08 5.73
N THR A 422 -14.93 -16.57 6.90
CA THR A 422 -15.13 -15.72 8.10
C THR A 422 -13.84 -15.02 8.51
N ALA A 423 -12.71 -15.73 8.59
CA ALA A 423 -11.43 -15.13 8.94
C ALA A 423 -11.01 -14.02 7.95
N ILE A 424 -11.19 -14.26 6.65
CA ILE A 424 -10.84 -13.31 5.59
C ILE A 424 -11.81 -12.11 5.56
N ASN A 425 -13.12 -12.37 5.67
CA ASN A 425 -14.15 -11.35 5.57
C ASN A 425 -14.13 -10.42 6.80
N THR A 426 -13.93 -10.95 8.02
CA THR A 426 -13.73 -10.12 9.21
C THR A 426 -12.52 -9.20 9.06
N TYR A 427 -11.35 -9.73 8.65
CA TYR A 427 -10.15 -8.89 8.49
C TYR A 427 -10.29 -7.85 7.37
N THR A 428 -10.89 -8.21 6.23
CA THR A 428 -11.14 -7.23 5.15
C THR A 428 -12.10 -6.13 5.62
N LEU A 429 -13.15 -6.45 6.36
CA LEU A 429 -14.08 -5.45 6.92
C LEU A 429 -13.40 -4.52 7.92
N GLU A 430 -12.57 -5.04 8.83
CA GLU A 430 -11.77 -4.23 9.77
C GLU A 430 -10.80 -3.29 9.03
N MET A 431 -10.09 -3.81 8.01
CA MET A 431 -9.22 -3.01 7.14
C MET A 431 -10.00 -1.95 6.35
N LEU A 432 -11.20 -2.26 5.86
CA LEU A 432 -12.05 -1.30 5.15
C LEU A 432 -12.51 -0.18 6.07
N ALA A 433 -13.01 -0.49 7.27
CA ALA A 433 -13.35 0.51 8.29
C ALA A 433 -12.13 1.38 8.64
N GLY A 434 -10.95 0.78 8.82
CA GLY A 434 -9.69 1.48 9.06
C GLY A 434 -9.22 2.36 7.90
N LYS A 435 -9.53 2.02 6.65
CA LYS A 435 -9.27 2.87 5.47
C LYS A 435 -10.28 4.01 5.35
N VAL A 436 -11.57 3.75 5.57
CA VAL A 436 -12.63 4.78 5.55
C VAL A 436 -12.42 5.81 6.66
N HIS A 437 -12.09 5.39 7.87
CA HIS A 437 -11.84 6.27 9.02
C HIS A 437 -10.67 7.27 8.81
N LYS A 438 -9.83 7.07 7.78
CA LYS A 438 -8.82 8.07 7.38
C LYS A 438 -9.42 9.36 6.81
N LEU A 439 -10.73 9.41 6.50
CA LEU A 439 -11.41 10.66 6.10
C LEU A 439 -11.25 11.77 7.15
N ARG A 440 -11.21 11.40 8.44
CA ARG A 440 -10.97 12.33 9.57
C ARG A 440 -9.65 13.12 9.45
N LEU A 441 -8.68 12.63 8.66
CA LEU A 441 -7.43 13.34 8.43
C LEU A 441 -7.67 14.69 7.73
N VAL A 442 -8.69 14.77 6.86
CA VAL A 442 -9.11 16.04 6.26
C VAL A 442 -9.55 17.02 7.34
N GLY A 443 -10.36 16.57 8.31
CA GLY A 443 -10.78 17.36 9.46
C GLY A 443 -9.62 17.79 10.38
N SER A 444 -8.62 16.92 10.60
CA SER A 444 -7.45 17.30 11.41
C SER A 444 -6.49 18.26 10.70
N GLU A 445 -6.32 18.16 9.37
CA GLU A 445 -5.57 19.16 8.59
C GLU A 445 -6.31 20.51 8.55
N MET A 446 -7.64 20.48 8.45
CA MET A 446 -8.48 21.69 8.61
C MET A 446 -8.35 22.30 10.01
N SER A 447 -8.25 21.51 11.09
CA SER A 447 -7.90 22.04 12.42
C SER A 447 -6.51 22.67 12.41
N ALA A 448 -5.48 21.93 11.97
CA ALA A 448 -4.09 22.37 12.03
C ALA A 448 -3.83 23.68 11.24
N THR A 449 -4.51 23.89 10.11
CA THR A 449 -4.44 25.15 9.35
C THR A 449 -5.15 26.32 10.03
N LEU A 450 -6.21 26.07 10.81
CA LEU A 450 -6.92 27.09 11.61
C LEU A 450 -6.19 27.40 12.92
N ASP A 451 -5.64 26.39 13.59
CA ASP A 451 -4.80 26.52 14.79
C ASP A 451 -3.49 27.28 14.48
N GLY A 452 -2.95 27.12 13.26
CA GLY A 452 -1.77 27.82 12.75
C GLY A 452 -2.04 29.13 11.99
N TRP A 453 -3.29 29.62 11.96
CA TRP A 453 -3.73 30.67 11.04
C TRP A 453 -2.98 32.01 11.16
N ARG A 454 -2.61 32.62 10.03
CA ARG A 454 -1.95 33.92 9.94
C ARG A 454 -2.51 34.73 8.78
N ALA A 455 -3.25 35.79 9.09
CA ALA A 455 -3.80 36.70 8.08
C ALA A 455 -2.70 37.33 7.21
N GLY A 456 -2.93 37.39 5.91
CA GLY A 456 -1.93 37.81 4.91
C GLY A 456 -0.87 36.74 4.60
N VAL A 457 -1.05 35.49 5.04
CA VAL A 457 -0.09 34.38 4.80
C VAL A 457 -0.80 33.04 4.56
N THR A 458 -1.72 32.62 5.44
CA THR A 458 -2.46 31.35 5.26
C THR A 458 -3.65 31.47 4.30
N ASP A 459 -4.06 32.71 4.03
CA ASP A 459 -5.13 33.12 3.12
C ASP A 459 -4.61 33.76 1.82
N GLU A 460 -3.30 34.01 1.71
CA GLU A 460 -2.68 34.63 0.53
C GLU A 460 -3.04 33.89 -0.77
N GLN A 461 -3.48 34.64 -1.79
CA GLN A 461 -3.67 34.14 -3.14
C GLN A 461 -2.62 34.74 -4.06
N ARG A 462 -1.60 33.92 -4.36
CA ARG A 462 -0.49 34.27 -5.23
C ARG A 462 -0.96 34.44 -6.68
N GLY A 463 -0.59 35.56 -7.30
CA GLY A 463 -0.87 35.83 -8.69
C GLY A 463 -0.18 34.85 -9.64
N LEU A 464 -0.60 34.89 -10.90
CA LEU A 464 0.08 34.17 -11.98
C LEU A 464 1.38 34.87 -12.43
N TRP A 465 1.49 36.18 -12.15
CA TRP A 465 2.53 37.08 -12.66
C TRP A 465 3.46 37.61 -11.57
N ASP A 466 3.31 37.12 -10.34
CA ASP A 466 4.21 37.41 -9.22
C ASP A 466 5.56 36.71 -9.46
N ASP A 467 6.63 37.13 -8.77
CA ASP A 467 7.99 36.63 -9.04
C ASP A 467 8.07 35.08 -8.96
N GLU A 468 7.50 34.46 -7.91
CA GLU A 468 7.42 32.99 -7.80
C GLU A 468 6.49 32.32 -8.84
N GLY A 469 5.54 33.06 -9.41
CA GLY A 469 4.68 32.60 -10.51
C GLY A 469 5.41 32.55 -11.85
N MET A 470 6.38 33.45 -12.04
CA MET A 470 7.25 33.49 -13.22
C MET A 470 8.33 32.39 -13.21
N ASP A 471 8.73 31.93 -12.02
CA ASP A 471 9.68 30.82 -11.80
C ASP A 471 9.07 29.42 -12.02
N LEU A 472 7.81 29.30 -12.48
CA LEU A 472 7.15 28.01 -12.67
C LEU A 472 7.90 27.11 -13.65
N ASN A 473 8.20 25.89 -13.20
CA ASN A 473 9.07 24.96 -13.93
C ASN A 473 8.32 24.27 -15.09
N LEU A 474 8.24 24.96 -16.24
CA LEU A 474 7.59 24.54 -17.49
C LEU A 474 8.17 23.26 -18.14
N SER A 475 9.18 22.61 -17.54
CA SER A 475 9.79 21.38 -18.06
C SER A 475 8.82 20.19 -18.17
N GLY A 476 7.74 20.16 -17.37
CA GLY A 476 6.64 19.21 -17.51
C GLY A 476 5.63 19.54 -18.62
N GLY A 477 5.84 20.60 -19.38
CA GLY A 477 4.96 21.07 -20.44
C GLY A 477 3.70 21.80 -19.94
N ALA A 478 2.85 22.17 -20.90
CA ALA A 478 1.69 23.04 -20.65
C ALA A 478 0.63 22.46 -19.68
N ALA A 479 0.67 21.15 -19.39
CA ALA A 479 -0.26 20.51 -18.46
C ALA A 479 -0.11 21.03 -17.02
N LEU A 480 1.13 21.24 -16.55
CA LEU A 480 1.37 21.79 -15.21
C LEU A 480 0.89 23.25 -15.10
N PHE A 481 1.20 24.06 -16.12
CA PHE A 481 0.71 25.44 -16.20
C PHE A 481 -0.82 25.51 -16.23
N ALA A 482 -1.48 24.64 -17.00
CA ALA A 482 -2.94 24.57 -17.04
C ALA A 482 -3.53 24.13 -15.67
N GLN A 483 -2.92 23.16 -15.00
CA GLN A 483 -3.33 22.74 -13.66
C GLN A 483 -3.17 23.86 -12.62
N ASP A 484 -2.10 24.64 -12.70
CA ASP A 484 -1.80 25.76 -11.79
C ASP A 484 -2.71 26.99 -12.05
N VAL A 485 -3.00 27.30 -13.31
CA VAL A 485 -4.04 28.28 -13.69
C VAL A 485 -5.41 27.83 -13.18
N VAL A 486 -5.80 26.56 -13.36
CA VAL A 486 -7.05 26.00 -12.82
C VAL A 486 -7.09 26.06 -11.29
N SER A 487 -5.96 25.84 -10.63
CA SER A 487 -5.88 25.86 -9.16
C SER A 487 -6.08 27.27 -8.61
N ARG A 488 -5.48 28.30 -9.23
CA ARG A 488 -5.78 29.71 -8.94
C ARG A 488 -7.23 30.09 -9.27
N LEU A 489 -7.78 29.62 -10.39
CA LEU A 489 -9.19 29.89 -10.76
C LEU A 489 -10.21 29.29 -9.78
N TYR A 490 -9.85 28.23 -9.05
CA TYR A 490 -10.62 27.69 -7.91
C TYR A 490 -10.15 28.22 -6.54
N GLY A 491 -9.29 29.23 -6.52
CA GLY A 491 -8.81 29.88 -5.28
C GLY A 491 -7.99 28.98 -4.35
N ARG A 492 -7.40 27.88 -4.88
CA ARG A 492 -6.61 26.92 -4.09
C ARG A 492 -5.24 27.48 -3.77
N ASN A 493 -5.11 28.09 -2.60
CA ASN A 493 -3.81 28.36 -1.98
C ASN A 493 -3.24 27.10 -1.32
N ASP A 494 -2.05 27.20 -0.72
CA ASP A 494 -1.38 26.07 -0.04
C ASP A 494 -2.23 25.44 1.08
N ALA A 495 -2.92 26.26 1.89
CA ALA A 495 -3.78 25.77 2.97
C ALA A 495 -4.98 24.96 2.46
N VAL A 496 -5.67 25.43 1.41
CA VAL A 496 -6.75 24.67 0.76
C VAL A 496 -6.18 23.41 0.10
N SER A 497 -5.05 23.52 -0.58
CA SER A 497 -4.42 22.41 -1.30
C SER A 497 -4.04 21.25 -0.39
N LYS A 498 -3.58 21.51 0.85
CA LYS A 498 -3.31 20.47 1.85
C LYS A 498 -4.55 19.64 2.17
N ALA A 499 -5.63 20.28 2.62
CA ALA A 499 -6.89 19.60 2.95
C ALA A 499 -7.49 18.88 1.74
N VAL A 500 -7.45 19.49 0.54
CA VAL A 500 -7.94 18.88 -0.71
C VAL A 500 -7.09 17.67 -1.10
N ASN A 501 -5.75 17.74 -1.08
CA ASN A 501 -4.87 16.60 -1.41
C ASN A 501 -5.06 15.41 -0.44
N CYS A 502 -5.32 15.68 0.84
CA CYS A 502 -5.70 14.64 1.80
C CYS A 502 -7.05 13.98 1.44
N TYR A 503 -8.03 14.76 0.97
CA TYR A 503 -9.29 14.20 0.47
C TYR A 503 -9.10 13.42 -0.85
N GLU A 504 -8.31 13.94 -1.79
CA GLU A 504 -8.06 13.29 -3.08
C GLU A 504 -7.36 11.93 -2.91
N SER A 505 -6.34 11.85 -2.05
CA SER A 505 -5.62 10.60 -1.75
C SER A 505 -6.53 9.57 -1.04
N TRP A 506 -7.37 10.01 -0.10
CA TRP A 506 -8.39 9.13 0.52
C TRP A 506 -9.42 8.64 -0.50
N HIS A 507 -9.92 9.54 -1.36
CA HIS A 507 -10.95 9.22 -2.36
C HIS A 507 -10.44 8.24 -3.42
N GLN A 508 -9.15 8.32 -3.78
CA GLN A 508 -8.50 7.32 -4.63
C GLN A 508 -8.45 5.93 -3.97
N VAL A 509 -8.10 5.86 -2.68
CA VAL A 509 -8.11 4.58 -1.92
C VAL A 509 -9.53 3.98 -1.85
N VAL A 510 -10.57 4.80 -1.69
CA VAL A 510 -11.97 4.31 -1.70
C VAL A 510 -12.40 3.83 -3.10
N LYS A 511 -11.94 4.47 -4.18
CA LYS A 511 -12.16 3.98 -5.56
C LYS A 511 -11.46 2.66 -5.83
N GLU A 512 -10.24 2.48 -5.34
CA GLU A 512 -9.50 1.22 -5.45
C GLU A 512 -10.16 0.08 -4.68
N VAL A 513 -10.79 0.37 -3.53
CA VAL A 513 -11.66 -0.57 -2.82
C VAL A 513 -12.85 -0.98 -3.70
N ASP A 514 -13.60 -0.01 -4.21
CA ASP A 514 -14.84 -0.25 -4.97
C ASP A 514 -14.58 -1.02 -6.28
N GLU A 515 -13.53 -0.68 -7.03
CA GLU A 515 -13.12 -1.48 -8.19
C GLU A 515 -12.66 -2.89 -7.82
N ARG A 516 -11.95 -3.07 -6.70
CA ARG A 516 -11.58 -4.41 -6.20
C ARG A 516 -12.84 -5.21 -5.80
N VAL A 517 -13.86 -4.60 -5.19
CA VAL A 517 -15.16 -5.26 -4.89
C VAL A 517 -15.91 -5.62 -6.18
N LYS A 518 -15.87 -4.77 -7.22
CA LYS A 518 -16.42 -5.09 -8.55
C LYS A 518 -15.70 -6.24 -9.25
N VAL A 519 -14.42 -6.48 -8.96
CA VAL A 519 -13.69 -7.68 -9.43
C VAL A 519 -14.19 -8.93 -8.70
N LEU A 520 -14.37 -8.87 -7.37
CA LEU A 520 -14.91 -10.01 -6.60
C LEU A 520 -16.31 -10.45 -7.09
N ARG A 521 -17.17 -9.49 -7.46
CA ARG A 521 -18.50 -9.76 -8.06
C ARG A 521 -18.45 -10.44 -9.44
N LYS A 522 -17.30 -10.39 -10.13
CA LYS A 522 -17.08 -11.00 -11.46
C LYS A 522 -16.30 -12.32 -11.38
N GLN A 523 -15.80 -12.68 -10.20
CA GLN A 523 -15.01 -13.88 -9.98
C GLN A 523 -15.90 -15.13 -10.03
N ARG A 524 -15.48 -16.14 -10.81
CA ARG A 524 -16.10 -17.46 -10.85
C ARG A 524 -15.42 -18.42 -9.90
N TRP A 525 -16.18 -19.39 -9.39
CA TRP A 525 -15.76 -20.36 -8.38
C TRP A 525 -15.96 -21.82 -8.84
N ASP A 526 -15.76 -22.00 -10.14
CA ASP A 526 -15.75 -23.28 -10.85
C ASP A 526 -14.56 -24.15 -10.37
N ASN A 527 -14.68 -25.47 -10.43
CA ASN A 527 -13.59 -26.40 -10.12
C ASN A 527 -12.96 -26.92 -11.42
N ASP A 528 -11.75 -26.45 -11.76
CA ASP A 528 -11.06 -26.76 -13.04
C ASP A 528 -10.58 -28.23 -13.18
N ALA A 529 -10.99 -29.14 -12.30
CA ALA A 529 -10.58 -30.55 -12.30
C ALA A 529 -11.62 -31.49 -12.92
N ASP A 530 -11.21 -32.70 -13.32
CA ASP A 530 -12.04 -33.71 -14.01
C ASP A 530 -13.20 -34.32 -13.16
N GLU A 531 -13.62 -33.68 -12.07
CA GLU A 531 -14.69 -34.16 -11.20
C GLU A 531 -15.97 -33.34 -11.42
N ILE A 532 -17.02 -34.03 -11.86
CA ILE A 532 -18.35 -33.44 -12.06
C ILE A 532 -18.97 -33.18 -10.69
N GLU A 533 -18.92 -31.94 -10.25
CA GLU A 533 -19.69 -31.44 -9.10
C GLU A 533 -21.15 -31.19 -9.50
N ASP A 534 -22.09 -31.34 -8.56
CA ASP A 534 -23.50 -31.06 -8.82
C ASP A 534 -23.70 -29.55 -9.09
N GLU A 535 -24.44 -29.20 -10.15
CA GLU A 535 -24.64 -27.82 -10.60
C GLU A 535 -25.19 -26.92 -9.50
N GLU A 536 -26.12 -27.42 -8.68
CA GLU A 536 -26.66 -26.74 -7.50
C GLU A 536 -25.57 -26.36 -6.47
N THR A 537 -24.53 -27.19 -6.30
CA THR A 537 -23.41 -26.90 -5.38
C THR A 537 -22.52 -25.78 -5.92
N ILE A 538 -22.36 -25.70 -7.25
CA ILE A 538 -21.63 -24.62 -7.92
C ILE A 538 -22.44 -23.32 -7.83
N GLU A 539 -23.76 -23.37 -8.09
CA GLU A 539 -24.65 -22.22 -7.97
C GLU A 539 -24.69 -21.65 -6.55
N GLN A 540 -24.89 -22.50 -5.53
CA GLN A 540 -24.85 -22.09 -4.12
C GLN A 540 -23.51 -21.44 -3.76
N ARG A 541 -22.38 -22.06 -4.14
CA ARG A 541 -21.03 -21.51 -3.93
C ARG A 541 -20.84 -20.15 -4.62
N GLN A 542 -21.32 -20.01 -5.86
CA GLN A 542 -21.20 -18.78 -6.63
C GLN A 542 -22.08 -17.67 -6.03
N GLN A 543 -23.30 -17.98 -5.59
CA GLN A 543 -24.17 -17.05 -4.86
C GLN A 543 -23.46 -16.52 -3.61
N ILE A 544 -22.91 -17.43 -2.80
CA ILE A 544 -22.23 -17.14 -1.54
C ILE A 544 -20.96 -16.31 -1.76
N LEU A 545 -20.06 -16.72 -2.65
CA LEU A 545 -18.72 -16.11 -2.80
C LEU A 545 -18.65 -14.89 -3.72
N SER A 546 -19.64 -14.67 -4.62
CA SER A 546 -19.64 -13.58 -5.61
C SER A 546 -20.80 -12.59 -5.48
N SER A 547 -21.94 -12.98 -4.90
CA SER A 547 -23.01 -12.02 -4.54
C SER A 547 -23.02 -11.69 -3.05
N GLU A 548 -23.16 -12.66 -2.14
CA GLU A 548 -23.36 -12.37 -0.71
C GLU A 548 -22.10 -11.76 -0.08
N ASP A 549 -20.93 -12.38 -0.24
CA ASP A 549 -19.65 -11.83 0.23
C ASP A 549 -19.44 -10.37 -0.28
N PRO A 550 -19.46 -10.07 -1.59
CA PRO A 550 -19.25 -8.69 -2.09
C PRO A 550 -20.45 -7.74 -1.91
N GLN A 551 -21.63 -8.23 -1.49
CA GLN A 551 -22.72 -7.38 -1.01
C GLN A 551 -22.43 -6.94 0.42
N THR A 552 -22.11 -7.87 1.35
CA THR A 552 -21.80 -7.52 2.74
C THR A 552 -20.60 -6.57 2.88
N LEU A 553 -19.60 -6.67 1.98
CA LEU A 553 -18.49 -5.70 1.89
C LEU A 553 -18.97 -4.30 1.48
N GLN A 554 -19.81 -4.17 0.43
CA GLN A 554 -20.33 -2.86 0.00
C GLN A 554 -21.30 -2.26 1.02
N ASP A 555 -22.10 -3.10 1.67
CA ASP A 555 -23.06 -2.72 2.71
C ASP A 555 -22.39 -2.17 3.96
N GLN A 556 -21.18 -2.61 4.28
CA GLN A 556 -20.38 -2.09 5.38
C GLN A 556 -19.49 -0.92 4.94
N LEU A 557 -19.03 -0.91 3.68
CA LEU A 557 -18.39 0.25 3.06
C LEU A 557 -19.34 1.46 3.03
N SER A 558 -20.60 1.29 2.62
CA SER A 558 -21.59 2.37 2.60
C SER A 558 -21.91 2.87 4.01
N LYS A 559 -22.21 1.99 4.97
CA LYS A 559 -22.51 2.37 6.38
C LYS A 559 -21.32 3.06 7.09
N SER A 560 -20.09 2.63 6.80
CA SER A 560 -18.88 3.29 7.33
C SER A 560 -18.62 4.64 6.64
N LEU A 561 -18.82 4.75 5.32
CA LEU A 561 -18.75 6.03 4.60
C LEU A 561 -19.82 7.02 5.09
N GLU A 562 -21.07 6.58 5.29
CA GLU A 562 -22.14 7.41 5.82
C GLU A 562 -21.81 7.97 7.21
N THR A 563 -21.10 7.20 8.02
CA THR A 563 -20.67 7.59 9.36
C THR A 563 -19.47 8.52 9.31
N ALA A 564 -18.46 8.23 8.49
CA ALA A 564 -17.29 9.08 8.33
C ALA A 564 -17.62 10.45 7.70
N PHE A 565 -18.59 10.53 6.77
CA PHE A 565 -19.07 11.81 6.24
C PHE A 565 -19.88 12.61 7.28
N ARG A 566 -20.59 11.94 8.19
CA ARG A 566 -21.28 12.58 9.32
C ARG A 566 -20.28 13.15 10.34
N GLU A 567 -19.28 12.35 10.73
CA GLU A 567 -18.17 12.79 11.59
C GLU A 567 -17.42 13.99 10.97
N LEU A 568 -17.21 14.00 9.65
CA LEU A 568 -16.59 15.13 8.94
C LEU A 568 -17.47 16.39 8.95
N ASP A 569 -18.79 16.25 8.73
CA ASP A 569 -19.73 17.38 8.79
C ASP A 569 -19.77 18.00 10.20
N GLU A 570 -19.83 17.15 11.23
CA GLU A 570 -19.78 17.55 12.64
C GLU A 570 -18.45 18.23 13.01
N GLN A 571 -17.31 17.71 12.51
CA GLN A 571 -15.99 18.33 12.70
C GLN A 571 -15.91 19.71 12.03
N ILE A 572 -16.33 19.84 10.77
CA ILE A 572 -16.29 21.12 10.03
C ILE A 572 -17.24 22.15 10.67
N ALA A 573 -18.43 21.73 11.10
CA ALA A 573 -19.36 22.59 11.85
C ALA A 573 -18.82 22.98 13.24
N GLY A 574 -18.03 22.12 13.89
CA GLY A 574 -17.31 22.43 15.13
C GLY A 574 -16.21 23.47 14.93
N LEU A 575 -15.36 23.28 13.91
CA LEU A 575 -14.29 24.21 13.54
C LEU A 575 -14.85 25.60 13.19
N TRP A 576 -15.97 25.68 12.47
CA TRP A 576 -16.65 26.95 12.21
C TRP A 576 -17.10 27.65 13.50
N LYS A 577 -17.81 26.95 14.39
CA LYS A 577 -18.30 27.51 15.66
C LYS A 577 -17.17 28.04 16.55
N ALA A 578 -16.00 27.41 16.53
CA ALA A 578 -14.82 27.87 17.27
C ALA A 578 -14.20 29.16 16.70
N GLN A 579 -14.42 29.47 15.42
CA GLN A 579 -13.81 30.60 14.71
C GLN A 579 -14.80 31.72 14.32
N GLN A 580 -16.11 31.51 14.55
CA GLN A 580 -17.19 32.42 14.13
C GLN A 580 -17.05 33.85 14.69
N ASP A 581 -16.61 33.97 15.94
CA ASP A 581 -16.38 35.25 16.63
C ASP A 581 -14.94 35.78 16.48
N GLY A 582 -14.09 35.07 15.73
CA GLY A 582 -12.69 35.41 15.51
C GLY A 582 -12.50 36.61 14.57
N GLN A 583 -11.42 37.37 14.78
CA GLN A 583 -11.10 38.54 13.95
C GLN A 583 -10.94 38.19 12.46
N ASN A 584 -10.49 36.98 12.14
CA ASN A 584 -10.26 36.49 10.77
C ASN A 584 -11.45 35.71 10.17
N ARG A 585 -12.62 35.72 10.82
CA ARG A 585 -13.82 34.94 10.44
C ARG A 585 -14.21 34.99 8.96
N GLY A 586 -13.96 36.11 8.27
CA GLY A 586 -14.20 36.27 6.85
C GLY A 586 -13.31 35.36 5.99
N HIS A 587 -12.00 35.44 6.20
CA HIS A 587 -11.00 34.65 5.45
C HIS A 587 -11.12 33.15 5.81
N VAL A 588 -11.44 32.84 7.07
CA VAL A 588 -11.78 31.47 7.51
C VAL A 588 -13.04 30.96 6.79
N ALA A 589 -14.09 31.78 6.64
CA ALA A 589 -15.29 31.38 5.90
C ALA A 589 -15.00 31.11 4.41
N MET A 590 -14.13 31.91 3.78
CA MET A 590 -13.66 31.68 2.41
C MET A 590 -12.90 30.34 2.30
N TYR A 591 -11.97 30.07 3.22
CA TYR A 591 -11.23 28.80 3.29
C TYR A 591 -12.16 27.59 3.43
N LEU A 592 -13.07 27.61 4.42
CA LEU A 592 -14.02 26.52 4.63
C LEU A 592 -14.91 26.31 3.41
N THR A 593 -15.41 27.39 2.79
CA THR A 593 -16.24 27.31 1.58
C THR A 593 -15.50 26.65 0.41
N ARG A 594 -14.20 26.97 0.22
CA ARG A 594 -13.34 26.35 -0.81
C ARG A 594 -13.15 24.86 -0.58
N VAL A 595 -12.75 24.47 0.64
CA VAL A 595 -12.52 23.05 0.99
C VAL A 595 -13.82 22.25 0.89
N ILE A 596 -14.94 22.76 1.42
CA ILE A 596 -16.25 22.11 1.29
C ILE A 596 -16.65 21.97 -0.20
N ARG A 597 -16.46 23.00 -1.03
CA ARG A 597 -16.76 22.93 -2.47
C ARG A 597 -15.93 21.87 -3.19
N ASP A 598 -14.63 21.82 -2.95
CA ASP A 598 -13.74 20.84 -3.61
C ASP A 598 -14.05 19.41 -3.15
N ILE A 599 -14.34 19.17 -1.88
CA ILE A 599 -14.85 17.87 -1.40
C ILE A 599 -16.20 17.53 -2.08
N ARG A 600 -17.14 18.49 -2.10
CA ARG A 600 -18.45 18.33 -2.74
C ARG A 600 -18.38 18.08 -4.25
N SER A 601 -17.27 18.43 -4.91
CA SER A 601 -17.06 18.18 -6.35
C SER A 601 -16.76 16.71 -6.70
N ARG A 602 -16.38 15.88 -5.70
CA ARG A 602 -16.01 14.46 -5.91
C ARG A 602 -16.63 13.52 -4.86
N LEU A 603 -17.88 13.77 -4.45
CA LEU A 603 -18.59 12.88 -3.53
C LEU A 603 -18.85 11.51 -4.17
N PRO A 604 -18.82 10.40 -3.40
CA PRO A 604 -19.33 9.11 -3.86
C PRO A 604 -20.84 9.17 -4.12
N ASP A 605 -21.28 8.79 -5.32
CA ASP A 605 -22.69 8.90 -5.71
C ASP A 605 -23.64 7.99 -4.93
N GLU A 606 -23.13 6.83 -4.48
CA GLU A 606 -23.86 5.80 -3.73
C GLU A 606 -24.22 6.25 -2.30
N VAL A 607 -23.54 7.25 -1.73
CA VAL A 607 -23.65 7.62 -0.32
C VAL A 607 -24.56 8.85 -0.17
N GLY A 608 -25.81 8.63 0.23
CA GLY A 608 -26.82 9.69 0.36
C GLY A 608 -26.41 10.82 1.32
N THR A 609 -25.80 10.48 2.46
CA THR A 609 -25.36 11.47 3.47
C THR A 609 -24.14 12.29 3.04
N ALA A 610 -23.34 11.81 2.08
CA ALA A 610 -22.25 12.60 1.51
C ALA A 610 -22.80 13.86 0.81
N LYS A 611 -24.01 13.77 0.23
CA LYS A 611 -24.68 14.86 -0.48
C LYS A 611 -25.20 15.96 0.46
N THR A 612 -25.36 15.68 1.76
CA THR A 612 -25.72 16.68 2.80
C THR A 612 -24.54 17.43 3.41
N LEU A 613 -23.28 16.99 3.20
CA LEU A 613 -22.07 17.62 3.76
C LEU A 613 -22.03 19.14 3.53
N GLY A 614 -22.04 19.93 4.59
CA GLY A 614 -21.94 21.40 4.58
C GLY A 614 -23.17 22.15 4.07
N THR A 615 -24.29 21.51 3.72
CA THR A 615 -25.47 22.22 3.16
C THR A 615 -26.14 23.16 4.17
N SER A 616 -26.07 22.82 5.45
CA SER A 616 -26.50 23.64 6.60
C SER A 616 -25.55 24.82 6.90
N LEU A 617 -24.28 24.69 6.49
CA LEU A 617 -23.19 25.59 6.85
C LEU A 617 -22.92 26.64 5.77
N ILE A 618 -22.96 26.25 4.49
CA ILE A 618 -22.75 27.12 3.32
C ILE A 618 -23.52 28.45 3.40
N PRO A 619 -24.82 28.50 3.77
CA PRO A 619 -25.54 29.78 3.90
C PRO A 619 -24.93 30.73 4.95
N GLN A 620 -24.45 30.20 6.07
CA GLN A 620 -23.82 30.97 7.15
C GLN A 620 -22.45 31.49 6.73
N LEU A 621 -21.66 30.65 6.03
CA LEU A 621 -20.37 31.04 5.47
C LEU A 621 -20.54 32.14 4.41
N HIS A 622 -21.52 31.99 3.49
CA HIS A 622 -21.85 33.02 2.51
C HIS A 622 -22.22 34.35 3.17
N GLU A 623 -23.01 34.35 4.25
CA GLU A 623 -23.39 35.57 4.97
C GLU A 623 -22.16 36.30 5.55
N VAL A 624 -21.20 35.57 6.13
CA VAL A 624 -19.98 36.17 6.69
C VAL A 624 -18.99 36.61 5.59
N ILE A 625 -18.88 35.87 4.48
CA ILE A 625 -18.11 36.29 3.29
C ILE A 625 -18.67 37.61 2.75
N VAL A 626 -19.99 37.67 2.52
CA VAL A 626 -20.69 38.89 2.05
C VAL A 626 -20.44 40.07 2.99
N LYS A 627 -20.61 39.89 4.30
CA LYS A 627 -20.36 40.93 5.31
C LYS A 627 -18.90 41.42 5.32
N THR A 628 -17.94 40.55 5.01
CA THR A 628 -16.52 40.90 4.96
C THR A 628 -16.20 41.70 3.69
N VAL A 629 -16.65 41.23 2.53
CA VAL A 629 -16.39 41.85 1.20
C VAL A 629 -17.10 43.20 1.04
N VAL A 630 -18.30 43.35 1.60
CA VAL A 630 -19.07 44.60 1.51
C VAL A 630 -18.55 45.70 2.44
N ALA A 631 -17.88 45.35 3.55
CA ALA A 631 -17.55 46.29 4.62
C ALA A 631 -16.75 47.51 4.14
N ALA A 632 -15.59 47.32 3.52
CA ALA A 632 -14.73 48.44 3.10
C ALA A 632 -15.37 49.29 1.97
N PRO A 633 -15.95 48.72 0.89
CA PRO A 633 -16.70 49.51 -0.09
C PRO A 633 -17.86 50.32 0.50
N LEU A 634 -18.60 49.77 1.47
CA LEU A 634 -19.72 50.44 2.13
C LEU A 634 -19.27 51.56 3.07
N GLU A 635 -18.18 51.34 3.82
CA GLU A 635 -17.55 52.36 4.67
C GLU A 635 -17.02 53.53 3.81
N ASP A 636 -16.39 53.23 2.66
CA ASP A 636 -15.95 54.25 1.72
C ASP A 636 -17.12 54.99 1.09
N PHE A 637 -18.20 54.30 0.72
CA PHE A 637 -19.40 54.93 0.17
C PHE A 637 -20.07 55.88 1.17
N THR A 638 -20.30 55.42 2.40
CA THR A 638 -20.89 56.26 3.45
C THR A 638 -20.02 57.49 3.77
N LYS A 639 -18.70 57.31 3.95
CA LYS A 639 -17.78 58.41 4.31
C LYS A 639 -17.45 59.36 3.15
N LYS A 640 -17.42 58.89 1.90
CA LYS A 640 -16.91 59.67 0.75
C LYS A 640 -17.95 60.02 -0.31
N ALA A 641 -19.06 59.28 -0.41
CA ALA A 641 -20.12 59.56 -1.39
C ALA A 641 -21.33 60.23 -0.75
N LEU A 642 -21.90 59.68 0.33
CA LEU A 642 -23.06 60.29 1.00
C LEU A 642 -22.72 61.63 1.66
N ALA A 643 -21.48 61.81 2.12
CA ALA A 643 -20.98 63.08 2.66
C ALA A 643 -20.70 64.16 1.58
N ARG A 644 -20.90 63.89 0.28
CA ARG A 644 -20.74 64.89 -0.79
C ARG A 644 -22.06 65.61 -1.07
N THR A 645 -21.99 66.92 -0.95
CA THR A 645 -23.10 67.85 -1.18
C THR A 645 -23.09 68.49 -2.58
N SER A 646 -22.10 68.16 -3.41
CA SER A 646 -21.93 68.67 -4.78
C SER A 646 -22.67 67.80 -5.81
N VAL A 647 -23.70 68.35 -6.43
CA VAL A 647 -24.38 67.73 -7.58
C VAL A 647 -23.51 67.84 -8.83
N ILE A 648 -23.53 66.82 -9.69
CA ILE A 648 -22.73 66.78 -10.92
C ILE A 648 -23.40 67.62 -12.02
N GLY A 649 -22.59 68.32 -12.83
CA GLY A 649 -23.08 69.19 -13.88
C GLY A 649 -24.01 68.49 -14.88
N ARG A 650 -25.21 69.04 -15.07
CA ARG A 650 -26.22 68.58 -16.03
C ARG A 650 -25.79 68.80 -17.47
N SER A 651 -26.48 68.16 -18.41
CA SER A 651 -26.38 68.43 -19.85
C SER A 651 -26.89 69.84 -20.18
N LEU A 652 -25.98 70.82 -20.23
CA LEU A 652 -26.20 72.24 -20.57
C LEU A 652 -26.82 72.50 -21.98
N TRP A 653 -27.20 71.46 -22.70
CA TRP A 653 -27.61 71.48 -24.11
C TRP A 653 -28.98 70.86 -24.36
N GLU A 654 -29.63 70.30 -23.33
CA GLU A 654 -30.97 69.71 -23.37
C GLU A 654 -31.95 70.69 -22.71
N GLY A 655 -32.44 71.66 -23.49
CA GLY A 655 -33.08 72.87 -23.01
C GLY A 655 -34.54 72.76 -22.56
N GLU A 656 -34.81 71.97 -21.53
CA GLU A 656 -36.08 72.00 -20.78
C GLU A 656 -35.81 72.12 -19.27
N ASP A 657 -36.31 73.17 -18.64
CA ASP A 657 -36.25 73.35 -17.18
C ASP A 657 -37.36 72.53 -16.48
N PRO A 658 -37.07 71.75 -15.42
CA PRO A 658 -35.76 71.44 -14.85
C PRO A 658 -35.15 70.16 -15.46
N ALA A 659 -33.92 70.24 -15.98
CA ALA A 659 -33.24 69.10 -16.58
C ALA A 659 -32.98 67.97 -15.54
N LEU A 660 -33.58 66.81 -15.77
CA LEU A 660 -33.46 65.62 -14.92
C LEU A 660 -32.07 64.96 -15.06
N PRO A 661 -31.50 64.37 -13.99
CA PRO A 661 -30.29 63.55 -14.10
C PRO A 661 -30.40 62.44 -15.16
N SER A 662 -29.36 62.32 -15.98
CA SER A 662 -29.21 61.31 -17.04
C SER A 662 -28.10 60.30 -16.76
N MET A 663 -27.37 60.45 -15.65
CA MET A 663 -26.24 59.63 -15.22
C MET A 663 -26.24 59.44 -13.70
N PRO A 664 -25.74 58.30 -13.17
CA PRO A 664 -25.58 58.08 -11.74
C PRO A 664 -24.42 58.90 -11.18
N SER A 665 -24.42 59.16 -9.88
CA SER A 665 -23.33 59.89 -9.24
C SER A 665 -22.00 59.12 -9.35
N ALA A 666 -20.92 59.90 -9.45
CA ALA A 666 -19.57 59.35 -9.39
C ALA A 666 -19.34 58.53 -8.09
N GLY A 667 -20.04 58.87 -7.00
CA GLY A 667 -20.04 58.11 -5.76
C GLY A 667 -20.53 56.67 -5.97
N VAL A 668 -21.77 56.50 -6.46
CA VAL A 668 -22.35 55.17 -6.72
C VAL A 668 -21.56 54.38 -7.76
N PHE A 669 -21.07 55.03 -8.82
CA PHE A 669 -20.25 54.35 -9.82
C PHE A 669 -18.90 53.87 -9.25
N THR A 670 -18.23 54.68 -8.41
CA THR A 670 -17.00 54.25 -7.72
C THR A 670 -17.27 53.15 -6.69
N PHE A 671 -18.41 53.19 -5.99
CA PHE A 671 -18.81 52.14 -5.06
C PHE A 671 -19.03 50.80 -5.76
N LEU A 672 -19.81 50.75 -6.84
CA LEU A 672 -20.01 49.51 -7.60
C LEU A 672 -18.68 48.96 -8.16
N ARG A 673 -17.78 49.83 -8.62
CA ARG A 673 -16.44 49.42 -9.06
C ARG A 673 -15.59 48.86 -7.91
N ALA A 674 -15.63 49.49 -6.73
CA ALA A 674 -14.89 49.04 -5.54
C ALA A 674 -15.46 47.73 -4.97
N LEU A 675 -16.78 47.55 -5.01
CA LEU A 675 -17.47 46.32 -4.66
C LEU A 675 -17.06 45.17 -5.59
N VAL A 676 -17.07 45.39 -6.91
CA VAL A 676 -16.67 44.38 -7.91
C VAL A 676 -15.17 44.05 -7.83
N ALA A 677 -14.32 45.05 -7.52
CA ALA A 677 -12.91 44.80 -7.21
C ALA A 677 -12.78 43.90 -5.96
N SER A 678 -13.41 44.25 -4.83
CA SER A 678 -13.34 43.45 -3.61
C SER A 678 -13.95 42.05 -3.76
N MET A 679 -14.97 41.87 -4.61
CA MET A 679 -15.47 40.55 -5.01
C MET A 679 -14.44 39.76 -5.82
N GLY A 680 -13.66 40.43 -6.68
CA GLY A 680 -12.53 39.84 -7.40
C GLY A 680 -11.38 39.44 -6.49
N ASP A 681 -10.96 40.34 -5.59
CA ASP A 681 -9.87 40.16 -4.62
C ASP A 681 -10.16 39.03 -3.62
N ALA A 682 -11.43 38.84 -3.25
CA ALA A 682 -11.87 37.70 -2.43
C ALA A 682 -11.82 36.36 -3.19
N GLY A 683 -11.81 36.39 -4.52
CA GLY A 683 -11.78 35.24 -5.42
C GLY A 683 -13.10 35.01 -6.16
N LEU A 684 -13.02 34.89 -7.49
CA LEU A 684 -14.15 34.64 -8.40
C LEU A 684 -14.90 33.33 -8.07
N ASP A 685 -14.21 32.39 -7.43
CA ASP A 685 -14.62 31.01 -7.15
C ASP A 685 -15.68 30.87 -6.03
N LEU A 686 -15.94 31.97 -5.30
CA LEU A 686 -16.92 32.05 -4.21
C LEU A 686 -18.33 32.47 -4.69
N TRP A 687 -18.44 33.15 -5.83
CA TRP A 687 -19.65 33.86 -6.25
C TRP A 687 -20.64 32.99 -7.01
N SER A 688 -21.17 31.99 -6.32
CA SER A 688 -22.35 31.23 -6.76
C SER A 688 -23.61 32.14 -6.87
N PRO A 689 -24.63 31.78 -7.66
CA PRO A 689 -25.87 32.56 -7.75
C PRO A 689 -26.57 32.76 -6.39
N THR A 690 -26.42 31.84 -5.45
CA THR A 690 -26.94 31.99 -4.08
C THR A 690 -26.10 32.95 -3.23
N ALA A 691 -24.77 32.94 -3.36
CA ALA A 691 -23.89 33.94 -2.73
C ALA A 691 -24.13 35.35 -3.27
N VAL A 692 -24.35 35.48 -4.58
CA VAL A 692 -24.73 36.76 -5.21
C VAL A 692 -26.12 37.21 -4.74
N ALA A 693 -27.08 36.30 -4.58
CA ALA A 693 -28.39 36.64 -4.04
C ALA A 693 -28.33 37.13 -2.58
N THR A 694 -27.52 36.50 -1.72
CA THR A 694 -27.30 36.99 -0.34
C THR A 694 -26.55 38.32 -0.33
N LEU A 695 -25.58 38.54 -1.23
CA LEU A 695 -24.89 39.82 -1.39
C LEU A 695 -25.85 40.94 -1.80
N LYS A 696 -26.66 40.73 -2.85
CA LYS A 696 -27.67 41.70 -3.29
C LYS A 696 -28.67 42.02 -2.18
N SER A 697 -29.12 41.03 -1.40
CA SER A 697 -30.06 41.24 -0.30
C SER A 697 -29.45 41.99 0.90
N TYR A 698 -28.21 41.65 1.32
CA TYR A 698 -27.54 42.36 2.41
C TYR A 698 -27.25 43.82 2.05
N LEU A 699 -26.86 44.08 0.80
CA LEU A 699 -26.61 45.42 0.28
C LEU A 699 -27.86 46.31 0.30
N ARG A 700 -29.05 45.79 -0.06
CA ARG A 700 -30.28 46.60 -0.02
C ARG A 700 -30.57 47.16 1.37
N GLY A 701 -30.57 46.30 2.39
CA GLY A 701 -30.81 46.72 3.78
C GLY A 701 -29.78 47.74 4.29
N GLN A 702 -28.49 47.49 4.05
CA GLN A 702 -27.42 48.40 4.49
C GLN A 702 -27.40 49.73 3.74
N LEU A 703 -27.65 49.73 2.43
CA LEU A 703 -27.74 50.96 1.66
C LEU A 703 -28.99 51.78 2.04
N ARG A 704 -30.13 51.13 2.29
CA ARG A 704 -31.34 51.77 2.83
C ARG A 704 -31.06 52.46 4.16
N GLU A 705 -30.43 51.75 5.10
CA GLU A 705 -30.07 52.31 6.42
C GLU A 705 -29.12 53.51 6.29
N ALA A 706 -28.04 53.36 5.52
CA ALA A 706 -27.07 54.42 5.26
C ALA A 706 -27.68 55.67 4.62
N TRP A 707 -28.56 55.51 3.63
CA TRP A 707 -29.23 56.64 2.99
C TRP A 707 -30.27 57.31 3.90
N LEU A 708 -31.01 56.56 4.71
CA LEU A 708 -31.94 57.15 5.69
C LEU A 708 -31.20 57.99 6.73
N GLN A 709 -30.08 57.49 7.28
CA GLN A 709 -29.22 58.25 8.19
C GLN A 709 -28.66 59.52 7.53
N ALA A 710 -28.30 59.48 6.24
CA ALA A 710 -27.84 60.65 5.49
C ALA A 710 -28.98 61.68 5.25
N VAL A 711 -30.19 61.22 4.90
CA VAL A 711 -31.37 62.08 4.78
C VAL A 711 -31.67 62.79 6.10
N GLU A 712 -31.69 62.06 7.22
CA GLU A 712 -31.91 62.62 8.55
C GLU A 712 -30.87 63.68 8.92
N GLN A 713 -29.57 63.41 8.67
CA GLN A 713 -28.50 64.40 8.91
C GLN A 713 -28.71 65.70 8.12
N HIS A 714 -29.16 65.61 6.87
CA HIS A 714 -29.49 66.79 6.08
C HIS A 714 -30.79 67.48 6.53
N SER A 715 -31.80 66.74 6.98
CA SER A 715 -33.03 67.31 7.57
C SER A 715 -32.74 68.06 8.89
N TYR A 716 -31.98 67.49 9.83
CA TYR A 716 -31.56 68.19 11.06
C TYR A 716 -30.70 69.44 10.79
N SER A 717 -30.02 69.50 9.63
CA SER A 717 -29.32 70.70 9.16
C SER A 717 -30.24 71.78 8.57
N GLN A 718 -31.56 71.58 8.59
CA GLN A 718 -32.57 72.55 8.15
C GLN A 718 -33.08 73.38 9.34
N ASP A 719 -33.49 72.71 10.41
CA ASP A 719 -34.16 73.37 11.55
C ASP A 719 -33.24 74.40 12.23
N LYS A 720 -31.97 74.06 12.43
CA LYS A 720 -30.94 74.98 12.97
C LYS A 720 -30.70 76.22 12.09
N VAL A 721 -31.05 76.18 10.82
CA VAL A 721 -30.95 77.32 9.88
C VAL A 721 -32.22 78.17 9.91
N GLN A 722 -33.39 77.55 10.19
CA GLN A 722 -34.64 78.27 10.40
C GLN A 722 -34.69 78.96 11.76
N GLU A 723 -34.22 78.32 12.84
CA GLU A 723 -34.11 78.96 14.17
C GLU A 723 -33.29 80.26 14.13
N LYS A 724 -32.11 80.24 13.48
CA LYS A 724 -31.27 81.45 13.35
C LYS A 724 -31.94 82.57 12.53
N LYS A 725 -32.78 82.25 11.55
CA LYS A 725 -33.55 83.26 10.80
C LYS A 725 -34.76 83.82 11.55
N GLY A 726 -35.16 83.21 12.66
CA GLY A 726 -36.26 83.71 13.51
C GLY A 726 -35.87 84.86 14.45
N ALA A 727 -34.58 85.18 14.60
CA ALA A 727 -34.08 86.05 15.67
C ALA A 727 -33.73 87.51 15.25
N GLU A 728 -33.64 87.82 13.96
CA GLU A 728 -33.11 89.12 13.46
C GLU A 728 -34.18 90.08 12.91
N ILE A 729 -35.48 89.89 13.25
CA ILE A 729 -36.57 90.79 12.80
C ILE A 729 -37.43 91.28 13.98
N ALA A 730 -36.81 92.03 14.90
CA ALA A 730 -37.50 92.89 15.86
C ALA A 730 -36.57 94.02 16.37
N GLU A 731 -37.09 95.26 16.36
CA GLU A 731 -36.61 96.47 17.10
C GLU A 731 -35.18 97.02 16.80
N GLU A 732 -34.92 98.33 16.79
CA GLU A 732 -35.81 99.47 16.48
C GLU A 732 -35.03 100.68 15.87
N LYS A 733 -35.43 101.94 16.10
CA LYS A 733 -35.06 103.12 15.29
C LYS A 733 -33.87 103.95 15.83
N LYS A 734 -33.21 104.63 14.88
CA LYS A 734 -32.37 105.88 14.93
C LYS A 734 -32.57 106.82 16.15
N PRO A 735 -31.56 107.62 16.58
CA PRO A 735 -30.77 108.58 15.75
C PRO A 735 -29.23 108.48 15.88
N GLU A 736 -28.39 108.91 14.91
CA GLU A 736 -27.83 110.28 14.71
C GLU A 736 -27.19 110.91 15.97
N ARG A 737 -25.98 111.49 15.99
CA ARG A 737 -25.01 111.97 14.96
C ARG A 737 -23.60 112.08 15.63
N SER A 738 -22.46 112.57 15.08
CA SER A 738 -22.07 113.24 13.81
C SER A 738 -20.52 113.21 13.65
N GLU A 739 -20.04 113.49 12.42
CA GLU A 739 -18.69 113.98 12.05
C GLU A 739 -17.44 113.08 12.21
N GLY A 740 -16.64 113.04 11.13
CA GLY A 740 -15.21 112.68 11.12
C GLY A 740 -14.35 113.97 11.08
N PRO A 741 -13.22 114.04 10.36
CA PRO A 741 -12.67 113.13 9.32
C PRO A 741 -11.28 112.58 9.76
N ASP A 742 -10.22 112.30 8.97
CA ASP A 742 -9.91 112.50 7.53
C ASP A 742 -8.74 111.59 7.05
N ALA A 743 -8.43 111.67 5.75
CA ALA A 743 -7.10 111.68 5.06
C ALA A 743 -5.86 110.90 5.60
N ASP A 744 -4.94 110.36 4.80
CA ASP A 744 -4.85 110.16 3.32
C ASP A 744 -3.66 109.24 2.94
N GLU A 745 -3.56 108.86 1.64
CA GLU A 745 -2.33 108.49 0.88
C GLU A 745 -1.44 107.30 1.34
N GLU A 746 -0.45 106.82 0.56
CA GLU A 746 -0.53 106.19 -0.78
C GLU A 746 0.73 105.30 -1.03
N GLU A 747 0.71 104.47 -2.10
CA GLU A 747 1.81 103.77 -2.82
C GLU A 747 3.02 103.06 -2.12
N GLY A 748 3.51 101.96 -2.74
CA GLY A 748 4.96 101.67 -2.74
C GLY A 748 5.46 100.20 -2.69
N ALA A 749 5.49 99.51 -3.85
CA ALA A 749 6.34 98.33 -4.22
C ALA A 749 6.37 97.07 -3.29
N LYS A 750 6.18 95.82 -3.77
CA LYS A 750 7.01 95.00 -4.70
C LYS A 750 8.47 94.81 -4.23
N GLU A 751 9.05 93.61 -4.16
CA GLU A 751 8.65 92.25 -4.59
C GLU A 751 9.41 91.18 -3.74
N ASP A 752 8.78 90.01 -3.52
CA ASP A 752 9.27 88.61 -3.52
C ASP A 752 10.56 88.21 -2.73
N GLU A 753 10.69 87.01 -2.12
CA GLU A 753 9.82 85.84 -2.00
C GLU A 753 10.18 84.95 -0.76
N ASP A 754 9.28 84.03 -0.38
CA ASP A 754 9.50 82.78 0.38
C ASP A 754 10.23 82.77 1.75
N LYS A 755 9.43 83.03 2.79
CA LYS A 755 9.02 82.03 3.82
C LYS A 755 7.73 82.57 4.49
N VAL A 756 6.81 81.74 5.00
CA VAL A 756 6.86 81.09 6.32
C VAL A 756 5.69 80.10 6.44
N ALA A 757 5.89 78.99 7.16
CA ALA A 757 4.83 78.05 7.52
C ALA A 757 4.03 78.50 8.76
N SER A 758 2.77 78.07 8.89
CA SER A 758 1.81 78.36 9.99
C SER A 758 1.50 79.86 10.17
N THR A 759 0.24 80.32 10.13
CA THR A 759 -0.89 79.84 10.95
C THR A 759 -2.25 80.14 10.31
N GLU A 760 -3.13 79.15 10.20
CA GLU A 760 -4.58 79.38 10.06
C GLU A 760 -5.34 78.10 10.45
N ASN A 761 -5.84 78.02 11.68
CA ASN A 761 -6.57 76.84 12.20
C ASN A 761 -7.97 77.19 12.75
N ASP A 762 -8.44 78.42 12.51
CA ASP A 762 -9.70 78.97 13.04
C ASP A 762 -10.69 79.38 11.93
N GLN A 763 -10.53 78.85 10.70
CA GLN A 763 -11.46 79.07 9.57
C GLN A 763 -12.07 77.77 9.00
N ALA A 764 -11.98 76.65 9.71
CA ALA A 764 -12.45 75.33 9.23
C ALA A 764 -13.93 74.99 9.57
N GLU A 765 -14.57 75.70 10.49
CA GLU A 765 -15.94 75.37 10.95
C GLU A 765 -17.07 76.01 10.10
N ALA A 766 -16.73 76.78 9.07
CA ALA A 766 -17.69 77.44 8.18
C ALA A 766 -18.16 76.56 7.00
N LYS A 767 -18.50 75.28 7.23
CA LYS A 767 -19.14 74.45 6.18
C LYS A 767 -20.53 74.99 5.86
N ALA A 768 -20.67 75.59 4.68
CA ALA A 768 -21.88 76.28 4.24
C ALA A 768 -23.13 75.39 4.31
N ALA A 769 -24.21 75.94 4.88
CA ALA A 769 -25.52 75.31 4.84
C ALA A 769 -26.05 75.31 3.40
N LEU A 770 -26.32 74.12 2.86
CA LEU A 770 -26.91 73.93 1.53
C LEU A 770 -28.19 74.76 1.35
N SER A 771 -28.33 75.44 0.21
CA SER A 771 -29.57 76.12 -0.17
C SER A 771 -30.71 75.11 -0.35
N ALA A 772 -31.97 75.58 -0.23
CA ALA A 772 -33.13 74.72 -0.41
C ALA A 772 -33.18 74.08 -1.82
N GLU A 773 -32.73 74.83 -2.83
CA GLU A 773 -32.59 74.34 -4.21
C GLU A 773 -31.53 73.24 -4.29
N GLN A 774 -30.31 73.49 -3.80
CA GLN A 774 -29.23 72.49 -3.80
C GLN A 774 -29.61 71.19 -3.07
N ARG A 775 -30.46 71.25 -2.04
CA ARG A 775 -31.02 70.07 -1.36
C ARG A 775 -31.96 69.27 -2.28
N LYS A 776 -32.87 69.95 -3.00
CA LYS A 776 -33.75 69.30 -4.00
C LYS A 776 -32.95 68.67 -5.14
N GLU A 777 -31.88 69.33 -5.58
CA GLU A 777 -30.96 68.80 -6.60
C GLU A 777 -30.17 67.58 -6.09
N LEU A 778 -29.74 67.59 -4.82
CA LEU A 778 -29.09 66.45 -4.18
C LEU A 778 -30.06 65.26 -4.06
N PHE A 779 -31.29 65.47 -3.57
CA PHE A 779 -32.29 64.41 -3.45
C PHE A 779 -32.78 63.88 -4.80
N THR A 780 -32.85 64.71 -5.86
CA THR A 780 -33.17 64.21 -7.21
C THR A 780 -32.03 63.41 -7.83
N GLN A 781 -30.76 63.75 -7.57
CA GLN A 781 -29.63 62.87 -7.91
C GLN A 781 -29.66 61.56 -7.11
N TRP A 782 -29.93 61.61 -5.80
CA TRP A 782 -30.02 60.40 -4.98
C TRP A 782 -31.19 59.50 -5.39
N LEU A 783 -32.32 60.07 -5.82
CA LEU A 783 -33.43 59.31 -6.40
C LEU A 783 -33.01 58.58 -7.70
N TYR A 784 -32.26 59.23 -8.60
CA TYR A 784 -31.68 58.57 -9.78
C TYR A 784 -30.71 57.45 -9.36
N ASP A 785 -29.83 57.71 -8.40
CA ASP A 785 -28.84 56.75 -7.90
C ASP A 785 -29.50 55.49 -7.33
N VAL A 786 -30.59 55.63 -6.57
CA VAL A 786 -31.39 54.50 -6.05
C VAL A 786 -32.06 53.75 -7.20
N LEU A 787 -32.67 54.44 -8.17
CA LEU A 787 -33.28 53.83 -9.37
C LEU A 787 -32.26 53.07 -10.23
N PHE A 788 -31.02 53.56 -10.32
CA PHE A 788 -29.93 52.88 -11.01
C PHE A 788 -29.47 51.63 -10.25
N LEU A 789 -29.35 51.71 -8.92
CA LEU A 789 -28.99 50.56 -8.08
C LEU A 789 -30.07 49.48 -8.01
N GLN A 790 -31.37 49.83 -8.11
CA GLN A 790 -32.44 48.84 -8.30
C GLN A 790 -32.21 47.96 -9.55
N GLY A 791 -31.55 48.49 -10.59
CA GLY A 791 -31.17 47.73 -11.79
C GLY A 791 -30.22 46.55 -11.52
N GLY A 792 -29.28 46.71 -10.58
CA GLY A 792 -28.32 45.67 -10.21
C GLY A 792 -28.68 44.88 -8.95
N LEU A 793 -29.32 45.50 -7.96
CA LEU A 793 -29.65 44.91 -6.65
C LEU A 793 -31.10 44.40 -6.55
N GLY A 794 -31.88 44.53 -7.63
CA GLY A 794 -33.30 44.18 -7.69
C GLY A 794 -33.62 42.72 -7.39
N THR A 795 -34.91 42.46 -7.12
CA THR A 795 -35.39 41.15 -6.65
C THR A 795 -35.38 40.08 -7.74
N VAL A 796 -34.37 39.21 -7.72
CA VAL A 796 -34.29 38.01 -8.58
C VAL A 796 -35.44 37.02 -8.32
N ASN A 797 -35.90 36.92 -7.06
CA ASN A 797 -36.82 35.87 -6.59
C ASN A 797 -38.12 36.40 -5.94
N GLY A 798 -38.70 37.50 -6.45
CA GLY A 798 -40.09 37.88 -6.14
C GLY A 798 -40.48 38.10 -4.67
N SER A 799 -39.54 38.48 -3.80
CA SER A 799 -39.83 38.84 -2.41
C SER A 799 -40.74 40.07 -2.36
N SER A 800 -41.82 40.00 -1.56
CA SER A 800 -42.96 40.94 -1.66
C SER A 800 -42.68 42.38 -1.23
N GLU A 801 -41.56 42.62 -0.55
CA GLU A 801 -41.11 43.94 -0.13
C GLU A 801 -39.73 44.18 -0.74
N ASP A 802 -39.61 45.26 -1.51
CA ASP A 802 -38.36 45.64 -2.17
C ASP A 802 -37.83 46.89 -1.45
N GLU A 803 -36.87 46.68 -0.55
CA GLU A 803 -36.39 47.67 0.42
C GLU A 803 -35.87 48.96 -0.23
N LEU A 804 -35.49 48.90 -1.52
CA LEU A 804 -35.08 50.05 -2.33
C LEU A 804 -36.26 50.83 -2.93
N LYS A 805 -37.47 50.27 -3.00
CA LYS A 805 -38.69 50.99 -3.37
C LYS A 805 -39.23 51.81 -2.20
N ASP A 806 -39.15 51.29 -0.97
CA ASP A 806 -39.44 52.06 0.24
C ASP A 806 -38.55 53.32 0.31
N LEU A 807 -37.26 53.16 -0.05
CA LEU A 807 -36.30 54.25 -0.11
C LEU A 807 -36.61 55.23 -1.26
N GLU A 808 -36.95 54.71 -2.45
CA GLU A 808 -37.40 55.53 -3.59
C GLU A 808 -38.62 56.39 -3.24
N ASP A 809 -39.64 55.81 -2.58
CA ASP A 809 -40.84 56.52 -2.13
C ASP A 809 -40.56 57.50 -0.98
N ALA A 810 -39.57 57.23 -0.13
CA ALA A 810 -39.12 58.17 0.89
C ALA A 810 -38.37 59.37 0.29
N MET A 811 -37.49 59.12 -0.69
CA MET A 811 -36.75 60.18 -1.39
C MET A 811 -37.64 61.01 -2.31
N TYR A 812 -38.56 60.39 -3.05
CA TYR A 812 -39.47 61.10 -3.95
C TYR A 812 -40.24 62.22 -3.21
N LYS A 813 -40.69 61.95 -1.98
CA LYS A 813 -41.37 62.94 -1.10
C LYS A 813 -40.49 64.14 -0.72
N GLN A 814 -39.17 64.02 -0.75
CA GLN A 814 -38.21 65.11 -0.48
C GLN A 814 -37.85 65.93 -1.73
N THR A 815 -38.23 65.47 -2.94
CA THR A 815 -37.81 66.12 -4.19
C THR A 815 -38.72 67.26 -4.68
N GLU A 816 -39.95 67.35 -4.18
CA GLU A 816 -40.99 68.30 -4.66
C GLU A 816 -41.18 68.29 -6.19
N LEU A 817 -41.08 67.11 -6.82
CA LEU A 817 -41.39 66.92 -8.24
C LEU A 817 -42.91 66.72 -8.45
N ASP A 818 -43.58 67.73 -8.99
CA ASP A 818 -45.04 67.76 -9.21
C ASP A 818 -45.59 66.68 -10.18
N ASN A 819 -44.72 65.99 -10.92
CA ASN A 819 -45.11 65.13 -12.04
C ASN A 819 -44.60 63.68 -11.93
N ASP A 820 -45.53 62.73 -11.80
CA ASP A 820 -45.30 61.27 -11.92
C ASP A 820 -44.67 60.87 -13.29
N ALA A 821 -44.84 61.71 -14.33
CA ALA A 821 -44.12 61.59 -15.59
C ALA A 821 -42.58 61.69 -15.41
N ALA A 822 -42.10 62.59 -14.55
CA ALA A 822 -40.67 62.77 -14.29
C ALA A 822 -40.07 61.54 -13.58
N ARG A 823 -40.78 60.96 -12.60
CA ARG A 823 -40.38 59.69 -11.95
C ARG A 823 -40.25 58.56 -12.97
N LYS A 824 -41.18 58.47 -13.92
CA LYS A 824 -41.15 57.48 -15.02
C LYS A 824 -40.04 57.74 -16.04
N GLN A 825 -39.65 59.00 -16.25
CA GLN A 825 -38.52 59.38 -17.11
C GLN A 825 -37.18 59.03 -16.45
N LEU A 826 -37.01 59.36 -15.16
CA LEU A 826 -35.86 58.96 -14.34
C LEU A 826 -35.71 57.42 -14.31
N SER A 827 -36.78 56.69 -14.03
CA SER A 827 -36.75 55.22 -13.97
C SER A 827 -36.35 54.60 -15.32
N LYS A 828 -36.86 55.11 -16.45
CA LYS A 828 -36.44 54.67 -17.79
C LYS A 828 -34.98 55.00 -18.09
N SER A 829 -34.52 56.22 -17.82
CA SER A 829 -33.15 56.64 -18.14
C SER A 829 -32.13 55.88 -17.28
N ALA A 830 -32.41 55.65 -15.99
CA ALA A 830 -31.59 54.82 -15.11
C ALA A 830 -31.54 53.35 -15.59
N GLN A 831 -32.67 52.77 -16.00
CA GLN A 831 -32.70 51.40 -16.57
C GLN A 831 -31.96 51.29 -17.91
N GLU A 832 -32.03 52.30 -18.77
CA GLU A 832 -31.25 52.33 -20.01
C GLU A 832 -29.76 52.51 -19.74
N TYR A 833 -29.38 53.36 -18.79
CA TYR A 833 -27.98 53.53 -18.40
C TYR A 833 -27.44 52.21 -17.80
N TRP A 834 -28.19 51.56 -16.91
CA TRP A 834 -27.83 50.23 -16.40
C TRP A 834 -27.64 49.20 -17.51
N LYS A 835 -28.55 49.12 -18.49
CA LYS A 835 -28.40 48.22 -19.65
C LYS A 835 -27.16 48.50 -20.50
N ARG A 836 -26.65 49.75 -20.51
CA ARG A 836 -25.41 50.13 -21.20
C ARG A 836 -24.17 49.84 -20.36
N THR A 837 -24.26 49.80 -19.03
CA THR A 837 -23.11 49.65 -18.12
C THR A 837 -23.02 48.32 -17.37
N SER A 838 -24.06 47.49 -17.33
CA SER A 838 -24.13 46.29 -16.46
C SER A 838 -22.97 45.32 -16.67
N LEU A 839 -22.50 45.16 -17.91
CA LEU A 839 -21.33 44.34 -18.26
C LEU A 839 -20.04 44.74 -17.53
N LEU A 840 -19.91 45.99 -17.09
CA LEU A 840 -18.77 46.47 -16.28
C LEU A 840 -18.79 45.93 -14.85
N PHE A 841 -19.91 45.39 -14.39
CA PHE A 841 -20.13 44.95 -13.01
C PHE A 841 -20.27 43.43 -12.84
N GLY A 842 -20.05 42.65 -13.92
CA GLY A 842 -19.86 41.20 -13.88
C GLY A 842 -20.97 40.44 -13.14
N PHE A 843 -20.64 39.88 -11.97
CA PHE A 843 -21.55 39.11 -11.11
C PHE A 843 -22.78 39.89 -10.60
N LEU A 844 -22.79 41.22 -10.71
CA LEU A 844 -23.93 42.06 -10.34
C LEU A 844 -24.93 42.29 -11.48
N ALA A 845 -24.59 41.93 -12.73
CA ALA A 845 -25.43 42.12 -13.92
C ALA A 845 -26.76 41.32 -13.89
#